data_AF-A0A6B8KGH9-F1
#
_entry.id   AF-A0A6B8KGH9-F1
#
_cell.length_a   1.000
_cell.length_b   1.000
_cell.length_c   1.000
_cell.angle_alpha   90.00
_cell.angle_beta   90.00
_cell.angle_gamma   90.00
#
_symmetry.space_group_name_H-M   'P 1'
#
loop_
_entity.id
_entity.type
_entity.pdbx_description
1 polymer ?
#
loop_
_entity_poly.entity_id
_entity_poly.type
_entity_poly.pdbx_seq_one_letter_code
_entity_poly.pdbx_strand_id
1 'polypeptide(L)'
;MIRIDTIHIKEFRGIRELTLELKGQNFAACGPNGTGKSGIVDAIEFALTGNISRLAGAGTGGLSVRAHGPHVDSRNKPEAASVTIDVTIPSLGSKKARIRRTVKSTNAPEIKPADKDVIAAFESVNLHPEFVLSRRELIRYVLSEPGQRSKEVQSLLRLDDIEKLRGVLQKIANACTRDLPGLERAEKDAINNLLAALDAAQLSKKSVLDAVNPRRTLLGLTLLTDLDANTSVKDGLTTTTASVPGRVPKVQAAADFATLREALHALKADSFKQACSTADTNAAELGKDAESLNGLSRESLLKSALELYDGAACPVCDTPFESDAFTGHLARKLAHFEDVSKRRAALEAELKPVLDALHAAGTALNTVIDHAGMFSPKIDASALAEFRTVLRGRYQQLQKLLPLDDTRAVLSAAHSVPDMEPPLAALAAAIAAIPEPTKQDAARDFLVLAQERLETCRAARLKFTAGKVRADRATKVFATYGIVTTTALEKIYKDVETAFASYYRKINEEDEKAFTAKLMPSIGKLGFDVDFYGRGHFPPGAYHSEGHQDGMGLCLYLALMNHLLGANFTFAVLDDVLMSVDAGHRRQVCALLKEMFPNTQFIFTTHDEIWLRHMKSEGLIKGRNFAHFRTWTVDFGPTEWDDRDVWAELEGYLIKNDVRAAAALLRHYLEHFAKEACDRLRANVEFRGDAQFMLGDLLPNATSTLGDLLKKAKVAANSWNQKDVVERIGAIEVAFAEAKAKTGYENWQINTAVHFNEWADLKKEDFTPVVSAFRTFTGAFGCGTCNEMYFVAPDRGKKEALRCGCGDLNLNLLQKKA
;
A
#
# COMPACT_ATOMS: atom_id res chain seq x y z
N MET A 1 7.75 15.62 -14.51
CA MET A 1 6.29 15.72 -14.36
C MET A 1 5.72 16.80 -15.28
N ILE A 2 4.40 16.86 -15.37
CA ILE A 2 3.62 17.58 -16.38
C ILE A 2 2.84 18.76 -15.76
N ARG A 3 2.23 19.60 -16.61
CA ARG A 3 1.14 20.53 -16.28
C ARG A 3 0.01 20.34 -17.29
N ILE A 4 -1.22 20.23 -16.83
CA ILE A 4 -2.41 20.04 -17.66
C ILE A 4 -2.86 21.37 -18.25
N ASP A 5 -2.95 21.43 -19.57
CA ASP A 5 -3.48 22.57 -20.31
C ASP A 5 -4.97 22.40 -20.60
N THR A 6 -5.38 21.21 -21.03
CA THR A 6 -6.77 20.91 -21.39
C THR A 6 -7.07 19.45 -21.10
N ILE A 7 -8.29 19.17 -20.64
CA ILE A 7 -8.82 17.81 -20.53
C ILE A 7 -10.13 17.72 -21.32
N HIS A 8 -10.26 16.67 -22.12
CA HIS A 8 -11.47 16.30 -22.84
C HIS A 8 -11.91 14.90 -22.42
N ILE A 9 -13.13 14.78 -21.91
CA ILE A 9 -13.71 13.56 -21.35
C ILE A 9 -14.93 13.19 -22.19
N LYS A 10 -15.02 11.93 -22.62
CA LYS A 10 -16.14 11.43 -23.43
C LYS A 10 -16.63 10.06 -22.94
N GLU A 11 -17.93 9.93 -22.77
CA GLU A 11 -18.66 8.72 -22.36
C GLU A 11 -17.99 7.97 -21.19
N PHE A 12 -17.55 8.71 -20.18
CA PHE A 12 -16.73 8.21 -19.09
C PHE A 12 -17.37 8.53 -17.73
N ARG A 13 -17.58 7.52 -16.90
CA ARG A 13 -18.21 7.62 -15.56
C ARG A 13 -19.58 8.32 -15.65
N GLY A 14 -19.77 9.46 -15.00
CA GLY A 14 -21.00 10.26 -15.11
C GLY A 14 -20.97 11.27 -16.26
N ILE A 15 -19.96 11.27 -17.12
CA ILE A 15 -19.71 12.35 -18.08
C ILE A 15 -20.00 11.86 -19.50
N ARG A 16 -20.91 12.54 -20.20
CA ARG A 16 -21.18 12.31 -21.63
C ARG A 16 -20.10 12.93 -22.51
N GLU A 17 -19.91 14.23 -22.36
CA GLU A 17 -18.86 14.99 -23.03
C GLU A 17 -18.56 16.23 -22.18
N LEU A 18 -17.29 16.46 -21.88
CA LEU A 18 -16.85 17.63 -21.10
C LEU A 18 -15.45 18.05 -21.55
N THR A 19 -15.25 19.36 -21.75
CA THR A 19 -13.92 19.92 -22.04
C THR A 19 -13.63 21.03 -21.05
N LEU A 20 -12.49 20.94 -20.36
CA LEU A 20 -12.03 21.96 -19.41
C LEU A 20 -10.67 22.51 -19.84
N GLU A 21 -10.54 23.83 -19.89
CA GLU A 21 -9.29 24.54 -20.18
C GLU A 21 -8.62 25.02 -18.89
N LEU A 22 -7.54 24.35 -18.49
CA LEU A 22 -6.79 24.64 -17.26
C LEU A 22 -5.58 25.55 -17.49
N LYS A 23 -5.09 25.61 -18.74
CA LYS A 23 -4.04 26.53 -19.21
C LYS A 23 -2.72 26.42 -18.43
N GLY A 24 -2.42 25.23 -17.89
CA GLY A 24 -1.23 24.98 -17.09
C GLY A 24 -1.21 25.73 -15.75
N GLN A 25 -2.35 26.26 -15.30
CA GLN A 25 -2.52 27.01 -14.06
C GLN A 25 -3.39 26.23 -13.07
N ASN A 26 -3.39 26.65 -11.81
CA ASN A 26 -4.28 26.07 -10.80
C ASN A 26 -5.74 26.21 -11.22
N PHE A 27 -6.52 25.15 -11.06
CA PHE A 27 -7.90 25.08 -11.52
C PHE A 27 -8.81 24.56 -10.40
N ALA A 28 -10.06 25.01 -10.34
CA ALA A 28 -11.03 24.52 -9.38
C ALA A 28 -12.36 24.12 -10.05
N ALA A 29 -12.85 22.92 -9.76
CA ALA A 29 -14.19 22.47 -10.07
C ALA A 29 -15.07 22.58 -8.82
N CYS A 30 -16.08 23.45 -8.84
CA CYS A 30 -16.96 23.71 -7.71
C CYS A 30 -18.41 23.35 -8.03
N GLY A 31 -19.18 22.84 -7.06
CA GLY A 31 -20.61 22.58 -7.21
C GLY A 31 -21.15 21.56 -6.20
N PRO A 32 -22.46 21.45 -6.01
CA PRO A 32 -23.07 20.53 -5.02
C PRO A 32 -22.62 19.06 -5.13
N ASN A 33 -22.85 18.27 -4.08
CA ASN A 33 -22.58 16.82 -4.15
C ASN A 33 -23.41 16.15 -5.24
N GLY A 34 -22.81 15.19 -5.94
CA GLY A 34 -23.46 14.49 -7.06
C GLY A 34 -23.40 15.19 -8.41
N THR A 35 -22.82 16.39 -8.52
CA THR A 35 -22.73 17.13 -9.81
C THR A 35 -21.63 16.65 -10.76
N GLY A 36 -20.99 15.50 -10.50
CA GLY A 36 -19.97 14.92 -11.39
C GLY A 36 -18.52 15.40 -11.19
N LYS A 37 -18.23 16.25 -10.19
CA LYS A 37 -16.87 16.76 -9.88
C LYS A 37 -15.80 15.68 -9.77
N SER A 38 -16.03 14.65 -8.94
CA SER A 38 -15.07 13.55 -8.77
C SER A 38 -14.88 12.72 -10.05
N GLY A 39 -15.79 12.83 -11.03
CA GLY A 39 -15.60 12.24 -12.36
C GLY A 39 -14.43 12.88 -13.13
N ILE A 40 -14.10 14.14 -12.86
CA ILE A 40 -12.92 14.81 -13.42
C ILE A 40 -11.64 14.21 -12.82
N VAL A 41 -11.63 13.97 -11.51
CA VAL A 41 -10.51 13.35 -10.80
C VAL A 41 -10.28 11.94 -11.32
N ASP A 42 -11.36 11.13 -11.41
CA ASP A 42 -11.33 9.79 -12.01
C ASP A 42 -10.79 9.83 -13.44
N ALA A 43 -11.16 10.83 -14.25
CA ALA A 43 -10.74 10.96 -15.64
C ALA A 43 -9.25 11.32 -15.77
N ILE A 44 -8.76 12.24 -14.92
CA ILE A 44 -7.34 12.62 -14.88
C ILE A 44 -6.49 11.42 -14.46
N GLU A 45 -6.88 10.75 -13.37
CA GLU A 45 -6.20 9.56 -12.89
C GLU A 45 -6.17 8.49 -13.99
N PHE A 46 -7.33 8.19 -14.59
CA PHE A 46 -7.44 7.20 -15.64
C PHE A 46 -6.56 7.51 -16.86
N ALA A 47 -6.57 8.75 -17.35
CA ALA A 47 -5.79 9.11 -18.53
C ALA A 47 -4.28 8.98 -18.30
N LEU A 48 -3.80 9.20 -17.07
CA LEU A 48 -2.38 9.14 -16.72
C LEU A 48 -1.94 7.73 -16.29
N THR A 49 -2.73 7.04 -15.45
CA THR A 49 -2.33 5.75 -14.85
C THR A 49 -3.01 4.52 -15.48
N GLY A 50 -4.22 4.70 -15.99
CA GLY A 50 -5.04 3.63 -16.58
C GLY A 50 -5.90 2.95 -15.52
N ASN A 51 -5.79 3.39 -14.29
CA ASN A 51 -6.56 2.94 -13.15
C ASN A 51 -7.50 4.04 -12.64
N ILE A 52 -8.46 3.65 -11.80
CA ILE A 52 -9.32 4.55 -11.05
C ILE A 52 -9.31 4.06 -9.60
N SER A 53 -8.66 4.78 -8.69
CA SER A 53 -8.44 4.36 -7.29
C SER A 53 -9.73 4.22 -6.48
N ARG A 54 -10.83 4.82 -6.94
CA ARG A 54 -12.18 4.60 -6.37
C ARG A 54 -12.77 3.24 -6.73
N LEU A 55 -12.29 2.60 -7.79
CA LEU A 55 -12.74 1.28 -8.26
C LEU A 55 -11.78 0.15 -7.86
N ALA A 56 -10.77 0.44 -7.04
CA ALA A 56 -9.77 -0.49 -6.57
C ALA A 56 -9.63 -0.45 -5.03
N GLY A 57 -9.03 -1.51 -4.47
CA GLY A 57 -8.74 -1.62 -3.04
C GLY A 57 -9.80 -2.33 -2.21
N ALA A 58 -9.67 -2.29 -0.89
CA ALA A 58 -10.59 -2.95 0.03
C ALA A 58 -12.05 -2.47 -0.17
N GLY A 59 -13.00 -3.41 -0.22
CA GLY A 59 -14.42 -3.12 -0.42
C GLY A 59 -14.88 -2.96 -1.89
N THR A 60 -14.01 -3.23 -2.88
CA THR A 60 -14.32 -3.03 -4.31
C THR A 60 -14.45 -4.31 -5.14
N GLY A 61 -14.71 -5.46 -4.51
CA GLY A 61 -14.66 -6.80 -5.16
C GLY A 61 -15.56 -7.04 -6.39
N GLY A 62 -16.49 -6.14 -6.70
CA GLY A 62 -17.32 -6.17 -7.92
C GLY A 62 -17.03 -5.04 -8.91
N LEU A 63 -16.09 -4.15 -8.61
CA LEU A 63 -15.79 -2.97 -9.42
C LEU A 63 -14.57 -3.21 -10.31
N SER A 64 -14.56 -2.58 -11.49
CA SER A 64 -13.43 -2.60 -12.40
C SER A 64 -13.51 -1.44 -13.38
N VAL A 65 -12.35 -0.95 -13.83
CA VAL A 65 -12.28 0.10 -14.86
C VAL A 65 -12.97 -0.32 -16.15
N ARG A 66 -12.85 -1.60 -16.55
CA ARG A 66 -13.47 -2.11 -17.78
C ARG A 66 -14.99 -2.03 -17.75
N ALA A 67 -15.61 -2.42 -16.64
CA ALA A 67 -17.07 -2.46 -16.53
C ALA A 67 -17.69 -1.14 -16.07
N HIS A 68 -16.95 -0.33 -15.28
CA HIS A 68 -17.49 0.85 -14.59
C HIS A 68 -16.77 2.16 -14.95
N GLY A 69 -15.75 2.10 -15.81
CA GLY A 69 -15.12 3.27 -16.42
C GLY A 69 -16.00 3.96 -17.46
N PRO A 70 -16.67 3.23 -18.39
CA PRO A 70 -17.58 3.85 -19.34
C PRO A 70 -18.81 4.44 -18.65
N HIS A 71 -19.45 5.41 -19.30
CA HIS A 71 -20.77 5.87 -18.91
C HIS A 71 -21.77 4.71 -18.89
N VAL A 72 -22.79 4.77 -18.02
CA VAL A 72 -23.73 3.65 -17.81
C VAL A 72 -24.41 3.21 -19.11
N ASP A 73 -24.77 4.15 -19.99
CA ASP A 73 -25.38 3.85 -21.29
C ASP A 73 -24.36 3.46 -22.38
N SER A 74 -23.06 3.63 -22.10
CA SER A 74 -21.95 3.22 -22.94
C SER A 74 -21.16 2.04 -22.34
N ARG A 75 -21.70 1.36 -21.32
CA ARG A 75 -21.06 0.22 -20.62
C ARG A 75 -20.62 -0.91 -21.56
N ASN A 76 -21.37 -1.12 -22.64
CA ASN A 76 -21.10 -2.15 -23.65
C ASN A 76 -20.21 -1.64 -24.81
N LYS A 77 -19.78 -0.37 -24.78
CA LYS A 77 -18.97 0.30 -25.81
C LYS A 77 -17.72 0.93 -25.20
N PRO A 78 -16.80 0.13 -24.62
CA PRO A 78 -15.61 0.66 -23.94
C PRO A 78 -14.65 1.45 -24.85
N GLU A 79 -14.76 1.32 -26.17
CA GLU A 79 -14.04 2.15 -27.15
C GLU A 79 -14.57 3.59 -27.26
N ALA A 80 -15.85 3.83 -26.93
CA ALA A 80 -16.45 5.17 -26.94
C ALA A 80 -16.01 6.00 -25.72
N ALA A 81 -15.77 5.32 -24.60
CA ALA A 81 -15.29 5.91 -23.36
C ALA A 81 -13.80 6.26 -23.46
N SER A 82 -13.49 7.56 -23.48
CA SER A 82 -12.11 8.04 -23.62
C SER A 82 -11.85 9.34 -22.89
N VAL A 83 -10.59 9.52 -22.50
CA VAL A 83 -10.09 10.76 -21.91
C VAL A 83 -8.84 11.19 -22.67
N THR A 84 -8.78 12.46 -23.04
CA THR A 84 -7.64 13.09 -23.70
C THR A 84 -7.15 14.25 -22.87
N ILE A 85 -5.86 14.31 -22.58
CA ILE A 85 -5.23 15.40 -21.83
C ILE A 85 -4.10 15.99 -22.66
N ASP A 86 -4.18 17.30 -22.87
CA ASP A 86 -3.09 18.12 -23.38
C ASP A 86 -2.28 18.67 -22.22
N VAL A 87 -0.96 18.53 -22.32
CA VAL A 87 -0.03 18.89 -21.26
C VAL A 87 1.16 19.68 -21.78
N THR A 88 1.75 20.44 -20.86
CA THR A 88 3.09 21.00 -20.98
C THR A 88 4.03 20.21 -20.09
N ILE A 89 5.25 19.92 -20.56
CA ILE A 89 6.29 19.21 -19.78
C ILE A 89 7.42 20.19 -19.46
N PRO A 90 7.44 20.82 -18.26
CA PRO A 90 8.42 21.85 -17.92
C PRO A 90 9.88 21.37 -18.03
N SER A 91 10.15 20.13 -17.63
CA SER A 91 11.49 19.53 -17.66
C SER A 91 12.07 19.36 -19.07
N LEU A 92 11.23 19.44 -20.10
CA LEU A 92 11.61 19.32 -21.51
C LEU A 92 11.50 20.68 -22.23
N GLY A 93 11.83 21.78 -21.54
CA GLY A 93 11.72 23.13 -22.11
C GLY A 93 10.28 23.53 -22.41
N SER A 94 9.33 23.09 -21.57
CA SER A 94 7.89 23.33 -21.76
C SER A 94 7.32 22.77 -23.07
N LYS A 95 7.85 21.63 -23.52
CA LYS A 95 7.33 20.88 -24.67
C LYS A 95 5.86 20.50 -24.45
N LYS A 96 5.04 20.66 -25.50
CA LYS A 96 3.63 20.27 -25.50
C LYS A 96 3.50 18.79 -25.87
N ALA A 97 2.62 18.08 -25.19
CA ALA A 97 2.29 16.70 -25.49
C ALA A 97 0.80 16.42 -25.23
N ARG A 98 0.30 15.34 -25.81
CA ARG A 98 -1.06 14.84 -25.66
C ARG A 98 -1.01 13.38 -25.26
N ILE A 99 -1.81 13.00 -24.27
CA ILE A 99 -2.09 11.60 -23.93
C ILE A 99 -3.59 11.35 -24.11
N ARG A 100 -3.94 10.29 -24.84
CA ARG A 100 -5.31 9.83 -25.01
C ARG A 100 -5.42 8.37 -24.59
N ARG A 101 -6.42 8.05 -23.77
CA ARG A 101 -6.68 6.68 -23.31
C ARG A 101 -8.15 6.34 -23.46
N THR A 102 -8.42 5.10 -23.87
CA THR A 102 -9.78 4.55 -23.98
C THR A 102 -9.96 3.40 -23.00
N VAL A 103 -11.19 3.14 -22.54
CA VAL A 103 -11.43 2.01 -21.62
C VAL A 103 -11.14 0.66 -22.29
N LYS A 104 -11.27 0.57 -23.62
CA LYS A 104 -10.86 -0.63 -24.38
C LYS A 104 -9.35 -0.90 -24.30
N SER A 105 -8.52 0.15 -24.16
CA SER A 105 -7.05 0.07 -24.19
C SER A 105 -6.42 0.79 -23.01
N THR A 106 -6.72 0.33 -21.78
CA THR A 106 -6.25 0.96 -20.54
C THR A 106 -4.73 1.00 -20.42
N ASN A 107 -4.02 -0.05 -20.85
CA ASN A 107 -2.57 -0.17 -20.66
C ASN A 107 -1.74 0.34 -21.85
N ALA A 108 -2.39 0.83 -22.91
CA ALA A 108 -1.73 1.28 -24.14
C ALA A 108 -2.31 2.64 -24.57
N PRO A 109 -1.93 3.75 -23.89
CA PRO A 109 -2.38 5.08 -24.26
C PRO A 109 -1.74 5.54 -25.58
N GLU A 110 -2.47 6.36 -26.33
CA GLU A 110 -1.96 7.07 -27.49
C GLU A 110 -1.24 8.36 -27.04
N ILE A 111 0.06 8.49 -27.30
CA ILE A 111 0.87 9.65 -26.91
C ILE A 111 1.37 10.39 -28.14
N LYS A 112 1.26 11.73 -28.17
CA LYS A 112 1.74 12.59 -29.26
C LYS A 112 2.46 13.84 -28.72
N PRO A 113 3.68 14.15 -29.16
CA PRO A 113 4.56 13.31 -29.98
C PRO A 113 5.05 12.07 -29.20
N ALA A 114 5.31 10.97 -29.90
CA ALA A 114 5.78 9.71 -29.31
C ALA A 114 7.31 9.68 -29.13
N ASP A 115 7.89 10.81 -28.73
CA ASP A 115 9.32 10.92 -28.48
C ASP A 115 9.68 10.18 -27.18
N LYS A 116 10.90 9.62 -27.10
CA LYS A 116 11.33 8.83 -25.94
C LYS A 116 11.27 9.62 -24.62
N ASP A 117 11.62 10.90 -24.66
CA ASP A 117 11.60 11.80 -23.51
C ASP A 117 10.17 12.12 -23.03
N VAL A 118 9.23 12.31 -23.97
CA VAL A 118 7.81 12.52 -23.68
C VAL A 118 7.16 11.27 -23.09
N ILE A 119 7.45 10.09 -23.66
CA ILE A 119 6.97 8.82 -23.13
C ILE A 119 7.50 8.61 -21.70
N ALA A 120 8.80 8.81 -21.48
CA ALA A 120 9.41 8.70 -20.16
C ALA A 120 8.78 9.67 -19.14
N ALA A 121 8.37 10.87 -19.56
CA ALA A 121 7.68 11.82 -18.68
C ALA A 121 6.30 11.32 -18.24
N PHE A 122 5.52 10.69 -19.13
CA PHE A 122 4.25 10.06 -18.77
C PHE A 122 4.43 8.78 -17.94
N GLU A 123 5.43 7.96 -18.26
CA GLU A 123 5.79 6.78 -17.47
C GLU A 123 6.21 7.19 -16.05
N SER A 124 6.97 8.28 -15.89
CA SER A 124 7.30 8.84 -14.58
C SER A 124 6.05 9.25 -13.79
N VAL A 125 5.06 9.88 -14.43
CA VAL A 125 3.79 10.20 -13.76
C VAL A 125 3.00 8.93 -13.40
N ASN A 126 3.00 7.92 -14.27
CA ASN A 126 2.35 6.64 -14.00
C ASN A 126 3.03 5.85 -12.85
N LEU A 127 4.35 5.99 -12.70
CA LEU A 127 5.09 5.42 -11.58
C LEU A 127 4.78 6.11 -10.24
N HIS A 128 4.25 7.33 -10.29
CA HIS A 128 3.87 8.14 -9.14
C HIS A 128 2.39 8.51 -9.14
N PRO A 129 1.46 7.53 -9.01
CA PRO A 129 0.01 7.79 -9.02
C PRO A 129 -0.47 8.62 -7.83
N GLU A 130 0.39 8.89 -6.85
CA GLU A 130 0.08 9.62 -5.62
C GLU A 130 -0.25 11.10 -5.86
N PHE A 131 -0.26 11.59 -7.11
CA PHE A 131 -0.67 12.96 -7.43
C PHE A 131 -2.15 13.24 -7.12
N VAL A 132 -2.99 12.22 -6.93
CA VAL A 132 -4.38 12.38 -6.48
C VAL A 132 -4.46 12.22 -4.98
N LEU A 133 -5.10 13.19 -4.31
CA LEU A 133 -5.38 13.15 -2.89
C LEU A 133 -6.85 13.45 -2.65
N SER A 134 -7.57 12.47 -2.11
CA SER A 134 -8.95 12.58 -1.65
C SER A 134 -9.01 12.65 -0.11
N ARG A 135 -10.14 13.11 0.46
CA ARG A 135 -10.37 13.03 1.91
C ARG A 135 -10.18 11.62 2.48
N ARG A 136 -10.55 10.59 1.71
CA ARG A 136 -10.36 9.19 2.10
C ARG A 136 -8.89 8.84 2.31
N GLU A 137 -8.00 9.32 1.46
CA GLU A 137 -6.56 9.09 1.57
C GLU A 137 -5.94 9.90 2.70
N LEU A 138 -6.35 11.17 2.86
CA LEU A 138 -5.93 12.01 3.99
C LEU A 138 -6.13 11.31 5.33
N ILE A 139 -7.35 10.80 5.56
CA ILE A 139 -7.72 10.10 6.78
C ILE A 139 -6.86 8.85 6.98
N ARG A 140 -6.55 8.08 5.92
CA ARG A 140 -5.70 6.89 6.04
C ARG A 140 -4.29 7.21 6.50
N TYR A 141 -3.71 8.33 6.08
CA TYR A 141 -2.35 8.70 6.51
C TYR A 141 -2.29 9.12 7.97
N VAL A 142 -3.39 9.69 8.49
CA VAL A 142 -3.44 10.28 9.83
C VAL A 142 -4.01 9.30 10.87
N LEU A 143 -5.18 8.72 10.61
CA LEU A 143 -5.97 7.98 11.60
C LEU A 143 -5.83 6.46 11.52
N SER A 144 -5.08 5.90 10.55
CA SER A 144 -4.85 4.45 10.52
C SER A 144 -4.01 3.97 11.71
N GLU A 145 -4.22 2.72 12.11
CA GLU A 145 -3.35 2.04 13.06
C GLU A 145 -1.88 2.06 12.61
N PRO A 146 -0.90 2.06 13.53
CA PRO A 146 0.51 2.19 13.19
C PRO A 146 1.03 1.21 12.13
N GLY A 147 0.54 -0.03 12.13
CA GLY A 147 0.93 -1.04 11.14
C GLY A 147 0.40 -0.72 9.74
N GLN A 148 -0.87 -0.30 9.64
CA GLN A 148 -1.45 0.10 8.36
C GLN A 148 -0.87 1.43 7.88
N ARG A 149 -0.70 2.41 8.78
CA ARG A 149 -0.05 3.70 8.46
C ARG A 149 1.35 3.49 7.89
N SER A 150 2.13 2.58 8.47
CA SER A 150 3.45 2.23 7.95
C SER A 150 3.37 1.76 6.50
N LYS A 151 2.43 0.87 6.17
CA LYS A 151 2.20 0.39 4.80
C LYS A 151 1.74 1.51 3.85
N GLU A 152 0.77 2.33 4.26
CA GLU A 152 0.26 3.43 3.42
C GLU A 152 1.37 4.45 3.11
N VAL A 153 2.14 4.87 4.14
CA VAL A 153 3.25 5.83 3.97
C VAL A 153 4.41 5.19 3.20
N GLN A 154 4.74 3.92 3.43
CA GLN A 154 5.77 3.22 2.66
C GLN A 154 5.36 3.00 1.20
N SER A 155 4.09 2.69 0.93
CA SER A 155 3.54 2.60 -0.42
C SER A 155 3.68 3.94 -1.14
N LEU A 156 3.33 5.04 -0.47
CA LEU A 156 3.49 6.39 -1.00
C LEU A 156 4.97 6.74 -1.26
N LEU A 157 5.87 6.31 -0.37
CA LEU A 157 7.31 6.45 -0.52
C LEU A 157 7.94 5.41 -1.47
N ARG A 158 7.15 4.47 -2.02
CA ARG A 158 7.59 3.38 -2.91
C ARG A 158 8.65 2.45 -2.28
N LEU A 159 8.51 2.17 -0.99
CA LEU A 159 9.47 1.39 -0.20
C LEU A 159 9.08 -0.09 -0.05
N ASP A 160 7.97 -0.54 -0.65
CA ASP A 160 7.46 -1.91 -0.49
C ASP A 160 8.47 -3.00 -0.90
N ASP A 161 9.25 -2.73 -1.96
CA ASP A 161 10.23 -3.68 -2.47
C ASP A 161 11.42 -3.87 -1.50
N ILE A 162 11.73 -2.84 -0.70
CA ILE A 162 12.75 -2.92 0.35
C ILE A 162 12.31 -3.90 1.43
N GLU A 163 11.03 -3.89 1.81
CA GLU A 163 10.48 -4.80 2.81
C GLU A 163 10.34 -6.23 2.25
N LYS A 164 9.93 -6.39 0.99
CA LYS A 164 9.92 -7.71 0.33
C LYS A 164 11.31 -8.35 0.33
N LEU A 165 12.34 -7.58 -0.04
CA LEU A 165 13.72 -8.06 -0.04
C LEU A 165 14.19 -8.43 1.38
N ARG A 166 13.83 -7.64 2.40
CA ARG A 166 14.10 -7.96 3.81
C ARG A 166 13.55 -9.34 4.18
N GLY A 167 12.28 -9.60 3.85
CA GLY A 167 11.62 -10.87 4.11
C GLY A 167 12.28 -12.06 3.38
N VAL A 168 12.76 -11.87 2.16
CA VAL A 168 13.51 -12.89 1.41
C VAL A 168 14.85 -13.20 2.08
N LEU A 169 15.62 -12.16 2.47
CA LEU A 169 16.91 -12.34 3.14
C LEU A 169 16.75 -13.05 4.48
N GLN A 170 15.71 -12.74 5.25
CA GLN A 170 15.41 -13.42 6.51
C GLN A 170 15.13 -14.92 6.29
N LYS A 171 14.33 -15.27 5.29
CA LYS A 171 14.06 -16.68 4.93
C LYS A 171 15.34 -17.42 4.55
N ILE A 172 16.24 -16.78 3.81
CA ILE A 172 17.53 -17.37 3.42
C ILE A 172 18.42 -17.60 4.65
N ALA A 173 18.53 -16.61 5.54
CA ALA A 173 19.31 -16.73 6.77
C ALA A 173 18.79 -17.88 7.65
N ASN A 174 17.48 -17.92 7.89
CA ASN A 174 16.85 -18.97 8.68
C ASN A 174 17.04 -20.37 8.07
N ALA A 175 16.95 -20.50 6.75
CA ALA A 175 17.18 -21.77 6.07
C ALA A 175 18.63 -22.26 6.25
N CYS A 176 19.62 -21.37 6.06
CA CYS A 176 21.03 -21.74 6.21
C CYS A 176 21.36 -22.16 7.65
N THR A 177 20.81 -21.47 8.65
CA THR A 177 20.99 -21.82 10.07
C THR A 177 20.35 -23.15 10.42
N ARG A 178 19.17 -23.46 9.86
CA ARG A 178 18.46 -24.72 10.09
C ARG A 178 19.20 -25.94 9.52
N ASP A 179 19.97 -25.78 8.45
CA ASP A 179 20.71 -26.89 7.82
C ASP A 179 22.01 -27.26 8.57
N LEU A 180 22.57 -26.34 9.38
CA LEU A 180 23.86 -26.52 10.06
C LEU A 180 23.93 -27.77 10.97
N PRO A 181 22.95 -28.04 11.85
CA PRO A 181 23.04 -29.19 12.76
C PRO A 181 23.14 -30.53 12.03
N GLY A 182 22.50 -30.66 10.86
CA GLY A 182 22.59 -31.86 10.03
C GLY A 182 23.98 -32.06 9.43
N LEU A 183 24.62 -30.97 8.98
CA LEU A 183 25.98 -31.00 8.46
C LEU A 183 27.01 -31.30 9.58
N GLU A 184 26.83 -30.72 10.77
CA GLU A 184 27.69 -30.97 11.93
C GLU A 184 27.63 -32.45 12.36
N ARG A 185 26.42 -33.02 12.40
CA ARG A 185 26.22 -34.43 12.73
C ARG A 185 26.89 -35.33 11.70
N ALA A 186 26.70 -35.08 10.40
CA ALA A 186 27.31 -35.86 9.33
C ALA A 186 28.85 -35.85 9.40
N GLU A 187 29.45 -34.74 9.81
CA GLU A 187 30.89 -34.67 10.05
C GLU A 187 31.33 -35.50 11.25
N LYS A 188 30.63 -35.38 12.38
CA LYS A 188 30.92 -36.18 13.58
C LYS A 188 30.83 -37.68 13.30
N ASP A 189 29.81 -38.11 12.57
CA ASP A 189 29.63 -39.50 12.18
C ASP A 189 30.78 -39.97 11.27
N ALA A 190 31.18 -39.16 10.29
CA ALA A 190 32.29 -39.49 9.41
C ALA A 190 33.65 -39.58 10.16
N ILE A 191 33.86 -38.72 11.16
CA ILE A 191 35.04 -38.78 12.05
C ILE A 191 35.02 -40.08 12.87
N ASN A 192 33.89 -40.42 13.48
CA ASN A 192 33.75 -41.63 14.30
C ASN A 192 33.99 -42.89 13.46
N ASN A 193 33.44 -42.95 12.24
CA ASN A 193 33.64 -44.07 11.31
C ASN A 193 35.11 -44.22 10.90
N LEU A 194 35.82 -43.10 10.70
CA LEU A 194 37.26 -43.13 10.41
C LEU A 194 38.06 -43.60 11.64
N LEU A 195 37.73 -43.14 12.84
CA LEU A 195 38.41 -43.57 14.07
C LEU A 195 38.24 -45.06 14.35
N ALA A 196 37.04 -45.58 14.14
CA ALA A 196 36.77 -47.02 14.23
C ALA A 196 37.61 -47.81 13.21
N ALA A 197 37.70 -47.35 11.96
CA ALA A 197 38.51 -48.01 10.93
C ALA A 197 40.01 -47.96 11.21
N LEU A 198 40.50 -46.91 11.88
CA LEU A 198 41.91 -46.72 12.22
C LEU A 198 42.32 -47.38 13.55
N ASP A 199 41.35 -47.83 14.36
CA ASP A 199 41.54 -48.23 15.76
C ASP A 199 42.25 -47.12 16.58
N ALA A 200 41.73 -45.90 16.48
CA ALA A 200 42.32 -44.71 17.09
C ALA A 200 41.32 -43.99 18.00
N ALA A 201 41.81 -43.48 19.14
CA ALA A 201 40.97 -42.76 20.10
C ALA A 201 40.63 -41.33 19.66
N GLN A 202 41.50 -40.68 18.89
CA GLN A 202 41.32 -39.30 18.44
C GLN A 202 41.88 -39.08 17.03
N LEU A 203 41.24 -38.18 16.28
CA LEU A 203 41.62 -37.89 14.90
C LEU A 203 42.72 -36.84 14.87
N SER A 204 43.89 -37.23 14.41
CA SER A 204 45.04 -36.36 14.19
C SER A 204 45.84 -36.87 12.99
N LYS A 205 46.64 -35.99 12.36
CA LYS A 205 47.57 -36.43 11.31
C LYS A 205 48.42 -37.61 11.78
N LYS A 206 48.93 -37.50 13.01
CA LYS A 206 49.75 -38.55 13.64
C LYS A 206 49.00 -39.86 13.80
N SER A 207 47.77 -39.86 14.31
CA SER A 207 47.02 -41.11 14.52
C SER A 207 46.67 -41.82 13.20
N VAL A 208 46.40 -41.07 12.13
CA VAL A 208 46.22 -41.66 10.79
C VAL A 208 47.53 -42.30 10.31
N LEU A 209 48.66 -41.60 10.41
CA LEU A 209 49.97 -42.09 9.97
C LEU A 209 50.44 -43.31 10.79
N ASP A 210 50.27 -43.28 12.12
CA ASP A 210 50.63 -44.37 13.03
C ASP A 210 49.80 -45.63 12.74
N ALA A 211 48.54 -45.46 12.34
CA ALA A 211 47.69 -46.57 11.93
C ALA A 211 48.05 -47.11 10.53
N VAL A 212 48.33 -46.23 9.56
CA VAL A 212 48.54 -46.55 8.14
C VAL A 212 49.94 -47.08 7.84
N ASN A 213 51.00 -46.45 8.35
CA ASN A 213 52.39 -46.76 7.99
C ASN A 213 52.84 -48.20 8.29
N PRO A 214 52.44 -48.84 9.42
CA PRO A 214 52.75 -50.26 9.65
C PRO A 214 52.19 -51.18 8.56
N ARG A 215 50.99 -50.87 8.01
CA ARG A 215 50.37 -51.64 6.94
C ARG A 215 51.04 -51.39 5.60
N ARG A 216 51.52 -50.15 5.37
CA ARG A 216 52.34 -49.80 4.20
C ARG A 216 53.67 -50.56 4.18
N THR A 217 54.35 -50.66 5.33
CA THR A 217 55.59 -51.45 5.47
C THR A 217 55.37 -52.93 5.14
N LEU A 218 54.28 -53.52 5.64
CA LEU A 218 53.92 -54.93 5.35
C LEU A 218 53.70 -55.22 3.85
N LEU A 219 53.37 -54.19 3.08
CA LEU A 219 53.11 -54.26 1.64
C LEU A 219 54.29 -53.78 0.79
N GLY A 220 55.41 -53.40 1.40
CA GLY A 220 56.57 -52.85 0.70
C GLY A 220 56.32 -51.47 0.07
N LEU A 221 55.33 -50.72 0.56
CA LEU A 221 55.01 -49.38 0.08
C LEU A 221 55.84 -48.31 0.78
N THR A 222 56.12 -47.20 0.10
CA THR A 222 56.80 -46.04 0.67
C THR A 222 56.01 -45.47 1.85
N LEU A 223 56.67 -45.20 2.97
CA LEU A 223 56.06 -44.59 4.15
C LEU A 223 55.56 -43.17 3.83
N LEU A 224 54.44 -42.80 4.44
CA LEU A 224 53.92 -41.44 4.38
C LEU A 224 54.53 -40.60 5.50
N THR A 225 55.12 -39.46 5.14
CA THR A 225 55.77 -38.54 6.08
C THR A 225 54.84 -37.43 6.57
N ASP A 226 53.79 -37.11 5.82
CA ASP A 226 52.74 -36.17 6.19
C ASP A 226 51.39 -36.62 5.62
N LEU A 227 50.30 -36.04 6.14
CA LEU A 227 48.94 -36.17 5.65
C LEU A 227 48.39 -34.79 5.27
N ASP A 228 48.54 -34.41 4.01
CA ASP A 228 47.94 -33.20 3.42
C ASP A 228 46.49 -33.43 2.97
N ALA A 229 45.89 -32.45 2.28
CA ALA A 229 44.50 -32.53 1.82
C ALA A 229 44.25 -33.61 0.76
N ASN A 230 45.26 -33.96 -0.04
CA ASN A 230 45.20 -34.85 -1.20
C ASN A 230 45.97 -36.16 -0.98
N THR A 231 46.71 -36.30 0.12
CA THR A 231 47.44 -37.53 0.44
C THR A 231 46.48 -38.72 0.43
N SER A 232 46.82 -39.74 -0.35
CA SER A 232 46.10 -40.99 -0.41
C SER A 232 46.83 -42.05 0.42
N VAL A 233 46.15 -42.62 1.42
CA VAL A 233 46.73 -43.65 2.29
C VAL A 233 46.94 -44.98 1.56
N LYS A 234 46.27 -45.15 0.42
CA LYS A 234 46.36 -46.31 -0.48
C LYS A 234 47.35 -46.14 -1.63
N ASP A 235 48.11 -45.03 -1.68
CA ASP A 235 49.03 -44.75 -2.77
C ASP A 235 50.15 -45.80 -2.89
N GLY A 236 50.50 -46.17 -4.12
CA GLY A 236 51.47 -47.24 -4.42
C GLY A 236 50.92 -48.67 -4.44
N LEU A 237 49.65 -48.89 -4.06
CA LEU A 237 49.00 -50.20 -4.24
C LEU A 237 48.82 -50.51 -5.74
N THR A 238 49.56 -51.49 -6.26
CA THR A 238 49.36 -51.95 -7.64
C THR A 238 48.01 -52.67 -7.79
N THR A 239 47.30 -52.43 -8.88
CA THR A 239 46.04 -53.09 -9.24
C THR A 239 46.22 -54.51 -9.82
N THR A 240 47.43 -55.08 -9.74
CA THR A 240 47.88 -56.22 -10.57
C THR A 240 47.62 -57.64 -10.05
N THR A 241 46.94 -57.80 -8.93
CA THR A 241 46.10 -59.00 -8.74
C THR A 241 44.68 -58.55 -8.92
N ALA A 242 43.96 -59.12 -9.88
CA ALA A 242 42.56 -58.81 -10.14
C ALA A 242 41.83 -58.62 -8.80
N SER A 243 41.52 -57.36 -8.46
CA SER A 243 40.56 -57.07 -7.43
C SER A 243 39.29 -57.70 -7.94
N VAL A 244 38.93 -58.89 -7.45
CA VAL A 244 37.61 -59.45 -7.71
C VAL A 244 36.63 -58.35 -7.26
N PRO A 245 35.88 -57.72 -8.18
CA PRO A 245 34.88 -56.75 -7.79
C PRO A 245 33.91 -57.48 -6.86
N GLY A 246 33.76 -57.03 -5.61
CA GLY A 246 32.92 -57.70 -4.61
C GLY A 246 33.66 -58.51 -3.53
N ARG A 247 34.97 -58.33 -3.31
CA ARG A 247 35.62 -58.91 -2.11
C ARG A 247 35.15 -58.15 -0.86
N VAL A 248 34.34 -58.81 -0.03
CA VAL A 248 33.89 -58.29 1.26
C VAL A 248 35.05 -58.33 2.27
N PRO A 249 35.45 -57.21 2.90
CA PRO A 249 36.54 -57.19 3.86
C PRO A 249 36.12 -57.86 5.16
N LYS A 250 36.50 -59.13 5.37
CA LYS A 250 36.00 -59.99 6.47
C LYS A 250 36.01 -59.32 7.85
N VAL A 251 37.15 -58.73 8.24
CA VAL A 251 37.33 -58.11 9.56
C VAL A 251 36.40 -56.91 9.75
N GLN A 252 36.30 -56.04 8.73
CA GLN A 252 35.44 -54.87 8.79
C GLN A 252 33.97 -55.25 8.71
N ALA A 253 33.60 -56.18 7.82
CA ALA A 253 32.23 -56.64 7.70
C ALA A 253 31.74 -57.30 9.01
N ALA A 254 32.62 -58.05 9.70
CA ALA A 254 32.31 -58.60 11.02
C ALA A 254 32.12 -57.50 12.08
N ALA A 255 32.97 -56.46 12.08
CA ALA A 255 32.84 -55.31 12.98
C ALA A 255 31.56 -54.50 12.71
N ASP A 256 31.30 -54.13 11.46
CA ASP A 256 30.09 -53.40 11.04
C ASP A 256 28.81 -54.20 11.35
N PHE A 257 28.86 -55.53 11.18
CA PHE A 257 27.76 -56.42 11.54
C PHE A 257 27.54 -56.49 13.05
N ALA A 258 28.60 -56.50 13.86
CA ALA A 258 28.50 -56.40 15.31
C ALA A 258 27.89 -55.04 15.72
N THR A 259 28.33 -53.93 15.12
CA THR A 259 27.75 -52.60 15.33
C THR A 259 26.26 -52.55 14.96
N LEU A 260 25.84 -53.20 13.87
CA LEU A 260 24.42 -53.31 13.53
C LEU A 260 23.65 -54.09 14.61
N ARG A 261 24.16 -55.23 15.08
CA ARG A 261 23.51 -56.00 16.14
C ARG A 261 23.36 -55.19 17.42
N GLU A 262 24.41 -54.46 17.82
CA GLU A 262 24.37 -53.55 18.97
C GLU A 262 23.35 -52.44 18.79
N ALA A 263 23.31 -51.78 17.61
CA ALA A 263 22.35 -50.72 17.34
C ALA A 263 20.89 -51.23 17.33
N LEU A 264 20.62 -52.40 16.74
CA LEU A 264 19.30 -53.03 16.76
C LEU A 264 18.91 -53.48 18.17
N HIS A 265 19.87 -53.96 18.96
CA HIS A 265 19.65 -54.30 20.37
C HIS A 265 19.36 -53.06 21.21
N ALA A 266 20.07 -51.95 20.97
CA ALA A 266 19.83 -50.68 21.64
C ALA A 266 18.41 -50.17 21.42
N LEU A 267 17.85 -50.33 20.21
CA LEU A 267 16.43 -50.01 19.94
C LEU A 267 15.44 -50.91 20.70
N LYS A 268 15.85 -52.13 21.08
CA LYS A 268 15.04 -53.07 21.88
C LYS A 268 15.25 -52.91 23.39
N ALA A 269 16.30 -52.21 23.81
CA ALA A 269 16.69 -52.06 25.20
C ALA A 269 15.65 -51.28 26.01
N ASP A 270 15.52 -51.61 27.29
CA ASP A 270 14.52 -50.99 28.16
C ASP A 270 14.80 -49.50 28.41
N SER A 271 16.06 -49.08 28.38
CA SER A 271 16.45 -47.66 28.44
C SER A 271 15.92 -46.86 27.24
N PHE A 272 15.94 -47.43 26.04
CA PHE A 272 15.40 -46.79 24.84
C PHE A 272 13.87 -46.76 24.85
N LYS A 273 13.22 -47.85 25.27
CA LYS A 273 11.76 -47.88 25.49
C LYS A 273 11.33 -46.84 26.51
N GLN A 274 12.07 -46.70 27.61
CA GLN A 274 11.80 -45.71 28.64
C GLN A 274 11.95 -44.29 28.08
N ALA A 275 13.01 -44.00 27.32
CA ALA A 275 13.17 -42.70 26.65
C ALA A 275 12.01 -42.38 25.70
N CYS A 276 11.57 -43.36 24.90
CA CYS A 276 10.41 -43.20 24.02
C CYS A 276 9.11 -42.98 24.80
N SER A 277 8.90 -43.70 25.91
CA SER A 277 7.73 -43.57 26.77
C SER A 277 7.69 -42.23 27.51
N THR A 278 8.83 -41.74 27.98
CA THR A 278 8.94 -40.42 28.61
C THR A 278 8.63 -39.32 27.60
N ALA A 279 9.24 -39.38 26.40
CA ALA A 279 8.96 -38.45 25.32
C ALA A 279 7.49 -38.52 24.87
N ASP A 280 6.88 -39.71 24.82
CA ASP A 280 5.45 -39.86 24.47
C ASP A 280 4.54 -39.24 25.53
N THR A 281 4.87 -39.43 26.82
CA THR A 281 4.14 -38.84 27.93
C THR A 281 4.19 -37.31 27.87
N ASN A 282 5.37 -36.75 27.63
CA ASN A 282 5.57 -35.30 27.53
C ASN A 282 4.93 -34.74 26.24
N ALA A 283 4.96 -35.49 25.14
CA ALA A 283 4.23 -35.15 23.91
C ALA A 283 2.71 -35.21 24.11
N ALA A 284 2.19 -36.16 24.88
CA ALA A 284 0.77 -36.24 25.23
C ALA A 284 0.34 -35.04 26.09
N GLU A 285 1.17 -34.68 27.08
CA GLU A 285 0.94 -33.50 27.92
C GLU A 285 0.96 -32.22 27.09
N LEU A 286 1.92 -32.07 26.18
CA LEU A 286 1.99 -30.95 25.23
C LEU A 286 0.80 -30.94 24.26
N GLY A 287 0.27 -32.12 23.92
CA GLY A 287 -0.92 -32.29 23.08
C GLY A 287 -2.21 -31.79 23.73
N LYS A 288 -2.28 -31.67 25.07
CA LYS A 288 -3.41 -31.03 25.76
C LYS A 288 -3.52 -29.54 25.41
N ASP A 289 -2.41 -28.93 24.98
CA ASP A 289 -2.30 -27.55 24.55
C ASP A 289 -2.24 -27.43 23.00
N ALA A 290 -2.83 -28.39 22.27
CA ALA A 290 -2.77 -28.45 20.80
C ALA A 290 -3.28 -27.15 20.11
N GLU A 291 -4.29 -26.48 20.67
CA GLU A 291 -4.73 -25.18 20.17
C GLU A 291 -3.70 -24.06 20.35
N SER A 292 -2.93 -24.12 21.44
CA SER A 292 -1.85 -23.17 21.76
C SER A 292 -0.62 -23.39 20.86
N LEU A 293 -0.33 -24.63 20.49
CA LEU A 293 0.74 -24.97 19.54
C LEU A 293 0.50 -24.43 18.11
N ASN A 294 -0.76 -24.45 17.67
CA ASN A 294 -1.20 -23.79 16.43
C ASN A 294 -1.36 -22.26 16.59
N GLY A 295 -1.34 -21.78 17.84
CA GLY A 295 -1.65 -20.42 18.26
C GLY A 295 -0.45 -19.54 18.59
N LEU A 296 0.80 -19.91 18.25
CA LEU A 296 1.98 -19.04 18.46
C LEU A 296 1.83 -17.65 17.79
N SER A 297 0.99 -17.54 16.75
CA SER A 297 0.59 -16.26 16.14
C SER A 297 -0.31 -15.39 17.04
N ARG A 298 -1.01 -15.99 18.01
CA ARG A 298 -1.88 -15.31 18.99
C ARG A 298 -1.08 -14.60 20.07
N GLU A 299 0.16 -15.01 20.34
CA GLU A 299 1.01 -14.33 21.34
C GLU A 299 1.25 -12.86 20.96
N SER A 300 1.54 -12.59 19.68
CA SER A 300 1.65 -11.23 19.14
C SER A 300 0.36 -10.43 19.33
N LEU A 301 -0.79 -11.06 19.08
CA LEU A 301 -2.11 -10.43 19.24
C LEU A 301 -2.39 -10.07 20.70
N LEU A 302 -2.10 -10.97 21.64
CA LEU A 302 -2.30 -10.72 23.07
C LEU A 302 -1.36 -9.62 23.61
N LYS A 303 -0.11 -9.56 23.14
CA LYS A 303 0.80 -8.46 23.50
C LYS A 303 0.28 -7.11 22.98
N SER A 304 -0.20 -7.07 21.74
CA SER A 304 -0.83 -5.86 21.20
C SER A 304 -2.14 -5.50 21.91
N ALA A 305 -2.95 -6.48 22.32
CA ALA A 305 -4.16 -6.22 23.10
C ALA A 305 -3.87 -5.69 24.51
N LEU A 306 -2.74 -6.07 25.12
CA LEU A 306 -2.24 -5.46 26.37
C LEU A 306 -1.79 -4.01 26.16
N GLU A 307 -1.09 -3.72 25.05
CA GLU A 307 -0.65 -2.35 24.71
C GLU A 307 -1.83 -1.42 24.40
N LEU A 308 -2.90 -1.94 23.81
CA LEU A 308 -4.05 -1.17 23.32
C LEU A 308 -5.21 -1.07 24.33
N TYR A 309 -5.10 -1.70 25.49
CA TYR A 309 -6.18 -1.70 26.48
C TYR A 309 -6.30 -0.33 27.16
N ASP A 310 -7.50 0.22 27.11
CA ASP A 310 -7.82 1.59 27.55
C ASP A 310 -8.22 1.70 29.04
N GLY A 311 -8.22 0.57 29.76
CA GLY A 311 -8.65 0.50 31.16
C GLY A 311 -10.13 0.24 31.37
N ALA A 312 -10.93 0.11 30.30
CA ALA A 312 -12.38 -0.06 30.39
C ALA A 312 -12.92 -1.27 29.62
N ALA A 313 -12.46 -1.49 28.39
CA ALA A 313 -12.97 -2.55 27.53
C ALA A 313 -11.85 -3.28 26.79
N CYS A 314 -12.06 -4.58 26.54
CA CYS A 314 -11.13 -5.37 25.74
C CYS A 314 -11.00 -4.77 24.32
N PRO A 315 -9.80 -4.40 23.84
CA PRO A 315 -9.60 -3.71 22.56
C PRO A 315 -9.84 -4.59 21.33
N VAL A 316 -10.29 -5.83 21.53
CA VAL A 316 -10.55 -6.81 20.47
C VAL A 316 -12.04 -7.12 20.34
N CYS A 317 -12.80 -7.08 21.44
CA CYS A 317 -14.20 -7.53 21.45
C CYS A 317 -15.13 -6.61 22.25
N ASP A 318 -14.64 -5.43 22.65
CA ASP A 318 -15.35 -4.36 23.35
C ASP A 318 -16.07 -4.79 24.63
N THR A 319 -15.71 -5.96 25.16
CA THR A 319 -16.30 -6.48 26.38
C THR A 319 -15.75 -5.68 27.56
N PRO A 320 -16.62 -5.05 28.38
CA PRO A 320 -16.19 -4.34 29.56
C PRO A 320 -15.40 -5.28 30.47
N PHE A 321 -14.23 -4.83 30.89
CA PHE A 321 -13.30 -5.64 31.67
C PHE A 321 -12.61 -4.73 32.66
N GLU A 322 -12.55 -5.12 33.93
CA GLU A 322 -11.78 -4.42 34.95
C GLU A 322 -10.28 -4.51 34.67
N SER A 323 -9.53 -3.44 34.94
CA SER A 323 -8.14 -3.29 34.50
C SER A 323 -7.21 -4.40 34.99
N ASP A 324 -7.27 -4.70 36.29
CA ASP A 324 -6.46 -5.77 36.89
C ASP A 324 -6.90 -7.17 36.41
N ALA A 325 -8.19 -7.32 36.12
CA ALA A 325 -8.73 -8.58 35.63
C ALA A 325 -8.30 -8.83 34.16
N PHE A 326 -8.28 -7.79 33.33
CA PHE A 326 -7.88 -7.88 31.92
C PHE A 326 -6.38 -8.15 31.78
N THR A 327 -5.57 -7.31 32.42
CA THR A 327 -4.10 -7.46 32.44
C THR A 327 -3.71 -8.80 33.04
N GLY A 328 -4.32 -9.20 34.15
CA GLY A 328 -4.12 -10.51 34.78
C GLY A 328 -4.61 -11.70 33.92
N HIS A 329 -5.65 -11.53 33.09
CA HIS A 329 -6.10 -12.55 32.16
C HIS A 329 -5.12 -12.75 31.00
N LEU A 330 -4.66 -11.66 30.38
CA LEU A 330 -3.71 -11.71 29.26
C LEU A 330 -2.31 -12.14 29.71
N ALA A 331 -1.85 -11.65 30.86
CA ALA A 331 -0.58 -12.10 31.46
C ALA A 331 -0.57 -13.61 31.71
N ARG A 332 -1.68 -14.18 32.22
CA ARG A 332 -1.81 -15.64 32.36
C ARG A 332 -1.74 -16.37 31.02
N LYS A 333 -2.40 -15.86 29.98
CA LYS A 333 -2.34 -16.47 28.63
C LYS A 333 -0.95 -16.37 27.99
N LEU A 334 -0.26 -15.25 28.14
CA LEU A 334 1.11 -15.07 27.65
C LEU A 334 2.10 -15.97 28.41
N ALA A 335 2.00 -16.04 29.73
CA ALA A 335 2.80 -16.96 30.54
C ALA A 335 2.55 -18.42 30.15
N HIS A 336 1.31 -18.78 29.82
CA HIS A 336 0.97 -20.10 29.31
C HIS A 336 1.60 -20.37 27.93
N PHE A 337 1.60 -19.42 26.99
CA PHE A 337 2.29 -19.59 25.71
C PHE A 337 3.81 -19.73 25.87
N GLU A 338 4.41 -18.96 26.78
CA GLU A 338 5.83 -19.07 27.10
C GLU A 338 6.16 -20.45 27.70
N ASP A 339 5.32 -20.95 28.60
CA ASP A 339 5.41 -22.31 29.17
C ASP A 339 5.31 -23.38 28.08
N VAL A 340 4.32 -23.31 27.19
CA VAL A 340 4.14 -24.24 26.06
C VAL A 340 5.37 -24.21 25.14
N SER A 341 5.94 -23.04 24.87
CA SER A 341 7.17 -22.90 24.07
C SER A 341 8.38 -23.56 24.75
N LYS A 342 8.56 -23.36 26.05
CA LYS A 342 9.61 -24.00 26.84
C LYS A 342 9.46 -25.52 26.88
N ARG A 343 8.24 -26.02 27.12
CA ARG A 343 7.92 -27.46 27.12
C ARG A 343 8.16 -28.09 25.76
N ARG A 344 7.83 -27.39 24.67
CA ARG A 344 8.16 -27.83 23.31
C ARG A 344 9.67 -27.95 23.11
N ALA A 345 10.44 -26.93 23.48
CA ALA A 345 11.90 -26.96 23.36
C ALA A 345 12.52 -28.08 24.22
N ALA A 346 11.98 -28.32 25.41
CA ALA A 346 12.38 -29.42 26.27
C ALA A 346 12.11 -30.78 25.61
N LEU A 347 10.91 -30.97 25.02
CA LEU A 347 10.57 -32.19 24.28
C LEU A 347 11.49 -32.40 23.06
N GLU A 348 11.81 -31.36 22.30
CA GLU A 348 12.77 -31.44 21.18
C GLU A 348 14.17 -31.86 21.66
N ALA A 349 14.59 -31.41 22.85
CA ALA A 349 15.83 -31.85 23.48
C ALA A 349 15.77 -33.31 23.97
N GLU A 350 14.65 -33.73 24.54
CA GLU A 350 14.40 -35.12 24.99
C GLU A 350 14.30 -36.11 23.84
N LEU A 351 13.84 -35.68 22.66
CA LEU A 351 13.80 -36.51 21.45
C LEU A 351 15.19 -36.75 20.86
N LYS A 352 16.21 -35.97 21.24
CA LYS A 352 17.55 -36.05 20.64
C LYS A 352 18.21 -37.43 20.81
N PRO A 353 18.24 -38.06 22.00
CA PRO A 353 18.77 -39.42 22.14
C PRO A 353 17.99 -40.47 21.31
N VAL A 354 16.67 -40.28 21.15
CA VAL A 354 15.83 -41.17 20.33
C VAL A 354 16.21 -41.03 18.86
N LEU A 355 16.30 -39.79 18.37
CA LEU A 355 16.74 -39.46 17.00
C LEU A 355 18.15 -40.01 16.71
N ASP A 356 19.08 -39.87 17.66
CA ASP A 356 20.46 -40.33 17.51
C ASP A 356 20.51 -41.87 17.42
N ALA A 357 19.73 -42.61 18.22
CA ALA A 357 19.66 -44.07 18.14
C ALA A 357 19.01 -44.59 16.84
N LEU A 358 17.91 -43.96 16.39
CA LEU A 358 17.26 -44.30 15.11
C LEU A 358 18.22 -44.05 13.93
N HIS A 359 18.96 -42.94 13.97
CA HIS A 359 19.96 -42.62 12.97
C HIS A 359 21.13 -43.61 13.00
N ALA A 360 21.66 -43.96 14.18
CA ALA A 360 22.75 -44.92 14.31
C ALA A 360 22.38 -46.28 13.71
N ALA A 361 21.19 -46.80 14.02
CA ALA A 361 20.67 -48.04 13.44
C ALA A 361 20.46 -47.91 11.91
N GLY A 362 19.94 -46.78 11.42
CA GLY A 362 19.79 -46.51 9.99
C GLY A 362 21.12 -46.50 9.23
N THR A 363 22.16 -45.90 9.81
CA THR A 363 23.53 -45.87 9.24
C THR A 363 24.18 -47.25 9.24
N ALA A 364 24.05 -48.00 10.34
CA ALA A 364 24.56 -49.36 10.43
C ALA A 364 23.88 -50.29 9.42
N LEU A 365 22.55 -50.19 9.26
CA LEU A 365 21.80 -50.92 8.23
C LEU A 365 22.31 -50.58 6.83
N ASN A 366 22.53 -49.30 6.53
CA ASN A 366 23.04 -48.89 5.23
C ASN A 366 24.37 -49.59 4.91
N THR A 367 25.30 -49.56 5.84
CA THR A 367 26.64 -50.17 5.70
C THR A 367 26.56 -51.68 5.46
N VAL A 368 25.69 -52.37 6.21
CA VAL A 368 25.53 -53.82 6.11
C VAL A 368 24.79 -54.23 4.83
N ILE A 369 23.83 -53.42 4.35
CA ILE A 369 23.18 -53.62 3.04
C ILE A 369 24.21 -53.50 1.91
N ASP A 370 25.14 -52.54 2.01
CA ASP A 370 26.20 -52.38 1.02
C ASP A 370 27.10 -53.63 0.98
N HIS A 371 27.48 -54.18 2.15
CA HIS A 371 28.22 -55.46 2.24
C HIS A 371 27.44 -56.63 1.62
N ALA A 372 26.14 -56.76 1.89
CA ALA A 372 25.30 -57.82 1.34
C ALA A 372 25.26 -57.80 -0.20
N GLY A 373 25.31 -56.60 -0.80
CA GLY A 373 25.35 -56.39 -2.25
C GLY A 373 26.67 -56.76 -2.92
N MET A 374 27.75 -56.93 -2.15
CA MET A 374 29.08 -57.29 -2.66
C MET A 374 29.30 -58.80 -2.81
N PHE A 375 28.53 -59.65 -2.13
CA PHE A 375 28.64 -61.10 -2.26
C PHE A 375 28.17 -61.61 -3.64
N SER A 376 28.73 -62.75 -4.08
CA SER A 376 28.33 -63.44 -5.31
C SER A 376 28.09 -64.93 -5.03
N PRO A 377 26.83 -65.42 -5.08
CA PRO A 377 25.62 -64.66 -5.36
C PRO A 377 25.28 -63.64 -4.26
N LYS A 378 24.55 -62.58 -4.62
CA LYS A 378 24.14 -61.53 -3.69
C LYS A 378 23.28 -62.11 -2.57
N ILE A 379 23.47 -61.60 -1.36
CA ILE A 379 22.64 -61.95 -0.22
C ILE A 379 21.40 -61.05 -0.24
N ASP A 380 20.22 -61.64 -0.07
CA ASP A 380 18.98 -60.88 -0.01
C ASP A 380 18.96 -60.00 1.26
N ALA A 381 18.94 -58.69 1.05
CA ALA A 381 18.88 -57.66 2.08
C ALA A 381 17.59 -56.83 2.01
N SER A 382 16.55 -57.32 1.32
CA SER A 382 15.26 -56.64 1.16
C SER A 382 14.65 -56.20 2.49
N ALA A 383 14.54 -57.11 3.46
CA ALA A 383 14.02 -56.82 4.80
C ALA A 383 14.84 -55.75 5.56
N LEU A 384 16.18 -55.74 5.39
CA LEU A 384 17.05 -54.72 6.00
C LEU A 384 16.81 -53.35 5.34
N ALA A 385 16.65 -53.31 4.02
CA ALA A 385 16.40 -52.09 3.27
C ALA A 385 15.01 -51.48 3.54
N GLU A 386 13.99 -52.33 3.71
CA GLU A 386 12.65 -51.92 4.13
C GLU A 386 12.69 -51.30 5.52
N PHE A 387 13.34 -51.95 6.49
CA PHE A 387 13.43 -51.41 7.84
C PHE A 387 14.26 -50.12 7.91
N ARG A 388 15.34 -49.99 7.13
CA ARG A 388 16.07 -48.72 6.98
C ARG A 388 15.14 -47.59 6.52
N THR A 389 14.21 -47.89 5.61
CA THR A 389 13.21 -46.93 5.13
C THR A 389 12.22 -46.55 6.23
N VAL A 390 11.78 -47.52 7.03
CA VAL A 390 10.94 -47.28 8.23
C VAL A 390 11.66 -46.37 9.22
N LEU A 391 12.91 -46.66 9.57
CA LEU A 391 13.71 -45.83 10.50
C LEU A 391 13.88 -44.39 9.99
N ARG A 392 14.10 -44.22 8.68
CA ARG A 392 14.17 -42.89 8.06
C ARG A 392 12.85 -42.12 8.21
N GLY A 393 11.72 -42.78 7.96
CA GLY A 393 10.39 -42.16 8.14
C GLY A 393 10.14 -41.75 9.59
N ARG A 394 10.46 -42.65 10.55
CA ARG A 394 10.38 -42.36 11.99
C ARG A 394 11.23 -41.15 12.37
N TYR A 395 12.50 -41.12 11.93
CA TYR A 395 13.42 -40.01 12.18
C TYR A 395 12.88 -38.68 11.64
N GLN A 396 12.38 -38.66 10.40
CA GLN A 396 11.84 -37.45 9.77
C GLN A 396 10.61 -36.91 10.52
N GLN A 397 9.71 -37.78 10.95
CA GLN A 397 8.52 -37.37 11.70
C GLN A 397 8.89 -36.82 13.08
N LEU A 398 9.76 -37.49 13.83
CA LEU A 398 10.22 -37.00 15.14
C LEU A 398 10.99 -35.67 15.02
N GLN A 399 11.76 -35.48 13.93
CA GLN A 399 12.45 -34.22 13.67
C GLN A 399 11.48 -33.08 13.34
N LYS A 400 10.36 -33.38 12.66
CA LYS A 400 9.30 -32.41 12.37
C LYS A 400 8.49 -32.03 13.61
N LEU A 401 8.41 -32.94 14.59
CA LEU A 401 7.63 -32.88 15.84
C LEU A 401 6.11 -32.79 15.66
N LEU A 402 5.63 -31.92 14.76
CA LEU A 402 4.21 -31.70 14.53
C LEU A 402 3.72 -32.41 13.25
N PRO A 403 2.51 -33.01 13.26
CA PRO A 403 1.57 -33.05 14.39
C PRO A 403 2.00 -34.03 15.49
N LEU A 404 1.60 -33.76 16.74
CA LEU A 404 2.02 -34.56 17.89
C LEU A 404 1.45 -35.98 17.87
N ASP A 405 0.26 -36.20 17.31
CA ASP A 405 -0.32 -37.54 17.21
C ASP A 405 0.55 -38.48 16.37
N ASP A 406 1.06 -38.01 15.23
CA ASP A 406 1.99 -38.76 14.39
C ASP A 406 3.31 -39.03 15.13
N THR A 407 3.81 -38.03 15.88
CA THR A 407 5.03 -38.18 16.71
C THR A 407 4.85 -39.25 17.78
N ARG A 408 3.71 -39.27 18.46
CA ARG A 408 3.36 -40.27 19.48
C ARG A 408 3.18 -41.66 18.87
N ALA A 409 2.54 -41.75 17.72
CA ALA A 409 2.45 -43.00 16.95
C ALA A 409 3.84 -43.54 16.59
N VAL A 410 4.78 -42.65 16.23
CA VAL A 410 6.17 -43.05 15.98
C VAL A 410 6.88 -43.49 17.26
N LEU A 411 6.74 -42.77 18.38
CA LEU A 411 7.39 -43.10 19.64
C LEU A 411 6.94 -44.47 20.19
N SER A 412 5.65 -44.75 20.14
CA SER A 412 5.09 -46.06 20.53
C SER A 412 5.56 -47.21 19.64
N ALA A 413 5.87 -46.94 18.37
CA ALA A 413 6.38 -47.95 17.44
C ALA A 413 7.92 -47.97 17.36
N ALA A 414 8.63 -47.00 17.94
CA ALA A 414 10.06 -46.78 17.71
C ALA A 414 10.93 -47.97 18.14
N HIS A 415 10.55 -48.63 19.24
CA HIS A 415 11.22 -49.83 19.77
C HIS A 415 10.79 -51.13 19.08
N SER A 416 9.82 -51.07 18.16
CA SER A 416 9.41 -52.23 17.35
C SER A 416 10.39 -52.42 16.21
N VAL A 417 11.18 -53.48 16.33
CA VAL A 417 12.15 -53.95 15.34
C VAL A 417 11.66 -55.29 14.80
N PRO A 418 11.42 -55.43 13.48
CA PRO A 418 10.98 -56.69 12.90
C PRO A 418 11.99 -57.81 13.14
N ASP A 419 11.52 -59.06 13.06
CA ASP A 419 12.41 -60.20 13.07
C ASP A 419 13.21 -60.21 11.76
N MET A 420 14.53 -60.06 11.91
CA MET A 420 15.50 -60.05 10.81
C MET A 420 16.55 -61.15 11.01
N GLU A 421 16.31 -62.12 11.91
CA GLU A 421 17.28 -63.17 12.17
C GLU A 421 17.62 -63.98 10.91
N PRO A 422 16.67 -64.34 10.01
CA PRO A 422 17.01 -65.06 8.79
C PRO A 422 18.02 -64.34 7.87
N PRO A 423 17.81 -63.07 7.44
CA PRO A 423 18.80 -62.36 6.63
C PRO A 423 20.10 -62.06 7.40
N LEU A 424 20.02 -61.78 8.71
CA LEU A 424 21.22 -61.54 9.53
C LEU A 424 22.06 -62.81 9.70
N ALA A 425 21.45 -63.99 9.90
CA ALA A 425 22.14 -65.26 10.01
C ALA A 425 22.78 -65.68 8.67
N ALA A 426 22.09 -65.46 7.55
CA ALA A 426 22.65 -65.69 6.21
C ALA A 426 23.90 -64.82 5.97
N LEU A 427 23.84 -63.55 6.35
CA LEU A 427 24.96 -62.64 6.23
C LEU A 427 26.12 -62.99 7.17
N ALA A 428 25.83 -63.37 8.42
CA ALA A 428 26.84 -63.82 9.37
C ALA A 428 27.56 -65.09 8.88
N ALA A 429 26.82 -66.06 8.34
CA ALA A 429 27.39 -67.28 7.76
C ALA A 429 28.26 -66.97 6.54
N ALA A 430 27.82 -66.05 5.67
CA ALA A 430 28.59 -65.63 4.52
C ALA A 430 29.88 -64.89 4.89
N ILE A 431 29.84 -64.00 5.90
CA ILE A 431 31.02 -63.32 6.44
C ILE A 431 32.00 -64.35 7.05
N ALA A 432 31.48 -65.32 7.81
CA ALA A 432 32.30 -66.37 8.44
C ALA A 432 32.99 -67.28 7.42
N ALA A 433 32.33 -67.57 6.30
CA ALA A 433 32.83 -68.40 5.20
C ALA A 433 33.95 -67.73 4.38
N ILE A 434 34.18 -66.42 4.52
CA ILE A 434 35.30 -65.74 3.88
C ILE A 434 36.61 -66.30 4.46
N PRO A 435 37.56 -66.78 3.64
CA PRO A 435 38.86 -67.24 4.13
C PRO A 435 39.57 -66.16 4.94
N GLU A 436 40.33 -66.56 5.97
CA GLU A 436 41.16 -65.60 6.71
C GLU A 436 42.13 -64.91 5.74
N PRO A 437 42.13 -63.56 5.69
CA PRO A 437 43.02 -62.84 4.80
C PRO A 437 44.47 -63.09 5.23
N THR A 438 45.38 -63.20 4.25
CA THR A 438 46.81 -63.13 4.56
C THR A 438 47.14 -61.80 5.23
N LYS A 439 48.26 -61.71 5.97
CA LYS A 439 48.69 -60.43 6.57
C LYS A 439 48.80 -59.29 5.54
N GLN A 440 49.14 -59.62 4.29
CA GLN A 440 49.21 -58.67 3.18
C GLN A 440 47.80 -58.30 2.67
N ASP A 441 46.88 -59.26 2.52
CA ASP A 441 45.49 -58.95 2.16
C ASP A 441 44.80 -58.06 3.19
N ALA A 442 44.95 -58.36 4.48
CA ALA A 442 44.39 -57.57 5.57
C ALA A 442 44.96 -56.14 5.59
N ALA A 443 46.27 -55.99 5.32
CA ALA A 443 46.89 -54.68 5.19
C ALA A 443 46.36 -53.91 3.98
N ARG A 444 46.11 -54.57 2.84
CA ARG A 444 45.53 -53.94 1.64
C ARG A 444 44.10 -53.47 1.88
N ASP A 445 43.25 -54.35 2.41
CA ASP A 445 41.85 -54.05 2.70
C ASP A 445 41.71 -52.90 3.72
N PHE A 446 42.58 -52.89 4.74
CA PHE A 446 42.67 -51.79 5.70
C PHE A 446 42.98 -50.46 5.02
N LEU A 447 43.99 -50.40 4.14
CA LEU A 447 44.35 -49.14 3.46
C LEU A 447 43.25 -48.65 2.51
N VAL A 448 42.54 -49.56 1.84
CA VAL A 448 41.40 -49.21 0.97
C VAL A 448 40.25 -48.63 1.79
N LEU A 449 39.87 -49.30 2.88
CA LEU A 449 38.82 -48.83 3.78
C LEU A 449 39.18 -47.50 4.45
N ALA A 450 40.40 -47.40 5.00
CA ALA A 450 40.88 -46.18 5.64
C ALA A 450 40.86 -45.01 4.65
N GLN A 451 41.20 -45.23 3.38
CA GLN A 451 41.08 -44.20 2.34
C GLN A 451 39.63 -43.78 2.12
N GLU A 452 38.70 -44.71 1.95
CA GLU A 452 37.28 -44.41 1.73
C GLU A 452 36.67 -43.61 2.89
N ARG A 453 36.95 -44.03 4.13
CA ARG A 453 36.50 -43.33 5.34
C ARG A 453 37.15 -41.96 5.48
N LEU A 454 38.43 -41.83 5.12
CA LEU A 454 39.14 -40.55 5.11
C LEU A 454 38.57 -39.58 4.08
N GLU A 455 38.25 -40.04 2.87
CA GLU A 455 37.59 -39.24 1.83
C GLU A 455 36.20 -38.78 2.27
N THR A 456 35.42 -39.68 2.86
CA THR A 456 34.09 -39.36 3.42
C THR A 456 34.20 -38.31 4.52
N CYS A 457 35.16 -38.45 5.44
CA CYS A 457 35.43 -37.47 6.49
C CYS A 457 35.86 -36.12 5.92
N ARG A 458 36.75 -36.08 4.93
CA ARG A 458 37.18 -34.85 4.25
C ARG A 458 35.99 -34.16 3.57
N ALA A 459 35.14 -34.91 2.87
CA ALA A 459 33.96 -34.38 2.19
C ALA A 459 32.92 -33.81 3.18
N ALA A 460 32.64 -34.52 4.28
CA ALA A 460 31.72 -34.06 5.32
C ALA A 460 32.22 -32.77 6.01
N ARG A 461 33.51 -32.75 6.40
CA ARG A 461 34.18 -31.55 6.97
C ARG A 461 34.09 -30.35 6.03
N LEU A 462 34.32 -30.55 4.73
CA LEU A 462 34.24 -29.48 3.74
C LEU A 462 32.80 -28.96 3.59
N LYS A 463 31.80 -29.86 3.56
CA LYS A 463 30.38 -29.47 3.53
C LYS A 463 29.96 -28.68 4.77
N PHE A 464 30.35 -29.12 5.97
CA PHE A 464 30.05 -28.39 7.20
C PHE A 464 30.73 -27.01 7.22
N THR A 465 32.01 -26.94 6.86
CA THR A 465 32.75 -25.67 6.78
C THR A 465 32.09 -24.70 5.79
N ALA A 466 31.73 -25.18 4.60
CA ALA A 466 31.03 -24.39 3.59
C ALA A 466 29.64 -23.95 4.07
N GLY A 467 28.89 -24.84 4.75
CA GLY A 467 27.61 -24.54 5.37
C GLY A 467 27.71 -23.44 6.42
N LYS A 468 28.73 -23.50 7.29
CA LYS A 468 29.01 -22.49 8.31
C LYS A 468 29.29 -21.13 7.69
N VAL A 469 30.20 -21.08 6.71
CA VAL A 469 30.50 -19.84 5.97
C VAL A 469 29.25 -19.28 5.30
N ARG A 470 28.38 -20.13 4.74
CA ARG A 470 27.12 -19.72 4.11
C ARG A 470 26.13 -19.14 5.12
N ALA A 471 25.94 -19.80 6.27
CA ALA A 471 25.05 -19.35 7.34
C ALA A 471 25.52 -18.03 7.96
N ASP A 472 26.82 -17.91 8.25
CA ASP A 472 27.43 -16.69 8.77
C ASP A 472 27.26 -15.53 7.78
N ARG A 473 27.52 -15.78 6.49
CA ARG A 473 27.34 -14.78 5.42
C ARG A 473 25.88 -14.36 5.29
N ALA A 474 24.93 -15.30 5.26
CA ALA A 474 23.52 -15.00 5.14
C ALA A 474 23.00 -14.17 6.32
N THR A 475 23.38 -14.54 7.55
CA THR A 475 23.05 -13.79 8.76
C THR A 475 23.65 -12.38 8.74
N LYS A 476 24.92 -12.25 8.33
CA LYS A 476 25.59 -10.95 8.22
C LYS A 476 24.92 -10.04 7.17
N VAL A 477 24.59 -10.57 5.99
CA VAL A 477 23.90 -9.82 4.94
C VAL A 477 22.53 -9.35 5.42
N PHE A 478 21.73 -10.22 6.05
CA PHE A 478 20.43 -9.85 6.60
C PHE A 478 20.56 -8.75 7.67
N ALA A 479 21.49 -8.90 8.61
CA ALA A 479 21.72 -7.91 9.67
C ALA A 479 22.18 -6.56 9.12
N THR A 480 23.17 -6.54 8.21
CA THR A 480 23.66 -5.31 7.58
C THR A 480 22.56 -4.62 6.77
N TYR A 481 21.77 -5.38 6.01
CA TYR A 481 20.64 -4.84 5.27
C TYR A 481 19.61 -4.22 6.23
N GLY A 482 19.27 -4.90 7.33
CA GLY A 482 18.38 -4.38 8.37
C GLY A 482 18.87 -3.05 8.95
N ILE A 483 20.14 -2.96 9.34
CA ILE A 483 20.74 -1.74 9.90
C ILE A 483 20.67 -0.59 8.89
N VAL A 484 21.20 -0.79 7.68
CA VAL A 484 21.28 0.27 6.65
C VAL A 484 19.89 0.76 6.26
N THR A 485 18.94 -0.16 6.06
CA THR A 485 17.57 0.21 5.69
C THR A 485 16.85 0.94 6.82
N THR A 486 16.95 0.47 8.07
CA THR A 486 16.34 1.16 9.21
C THR A 486 16.91 2.57 9.38
N THR A 487 18.23 2.74 9.34
CA THR A 487 18.86 4.07 9.46
C THR A 487 18.43 5.01 8.33
N ALA A 488 18.33 4.51 7.09
CA ALA A 488 17.85 5.31 5.97
C ALA A 488 16.37 5.72 6.13
N LEU A 489 15.51 4.81 6.58
CA LEU A 489 14.10 5.06 6.84
C LEU A 489 13.91 6.08 7.98
N GLU A 490 14.64 5.93 9.08
CA GLU A 490 14.63 6.88 10.20
C GLU A 490 14.98 8.30 9.73
N LYS A 491 15.98 8.43 8.84
CA LYS A 491 16.34 9.71 8.26
C LYS A 491 15.20 10.29 7.40
N ILE A 492 14.61 9.49 6.51
CA ILE A 492 13.49 9.92 5.66
C ILE A 492 12.31 10.39 6.53
N TYR A 493 11.93 9.60 7.54
CA TYR A 493 10.84 9.97 8.45
C TYR A 493 11.16 11.25 9.23
N LYS A 494 12.42 11.47 9.62
CA LYS A 494 12.81 12.72 10.31
C LYS A 494 12.73 13.95 9.40
N ASP A 495 13.14 13.82 8.14
CA ASP A 495 13.05 14.89 7.15
C ASP A 495 11.57 15.22 6.86
N VAL A 496 10.74 14.20 6.69
CA VAL A 496 9.28 14.33 6.49
C VAL A 496 8.60 14.94 7.71
N GLU A 497 8.93 14.48 8.93
CA GLU A 497 8.41 15.03 10.19
C GLU A 497 8.71 16.53 10.31
N THR A 498 9.93 16.93 9.96
CA THR A 498 10.37 18.34 10.01
C THR A 498 9.57 19.20 9.04
N ALA A 499 9.40 18.74 7.79
CA ALA A 499 8.61 19.44 6.78
C ALA A 499 7.12 19.48 7.17
N PHE A 500 6.55 18.37 7.62
CA PHE A 500 5.19 18.26 8.09
C PHE A 500 4.89 19.28 9.21
N ALA A 501 5.71 19.29 10.26
CA ALA A 501 5.54 20.22 11.37
C ALA A 501 5.70 21.68 10.94
N SER A 502 6.56 21.96 9.95
CA SER A 502 6.67 23.30 9.38
C SER A 502 5.42 23.72 8.60
N TYR A 503 4.84 22.83 7.81
CA TYR A 503 3.65 23.12 7.02
C TYR A 503 2.42 23.28 7.90
N TYR A 504 2.26 22.40 8.89
CA TYR A 504 1.14 22.47 9.83
C TYR A 504 1.16 23.76 10.67
N ARG A 505 2.33 24.14 11.20
CA ARG A 505 2.47 25.43 11.91
C ARG A 505 2.10 26.63 11.06
N LYS A 506 2.34 26.57 9.75
CA LYS A 506 2.01 27.66 8.84
C LYS A 506 0.51 27.79 8.61
N ILE A 507 -0.22 26.68 8.55
CA ILE A 507 -1.68 26.72 8.36
C ILE A 507 -2.45 27.05 9.63
N ASN A 508 -1.86 26.77 10.80
CA ASN A 508 -2.47 26.98 12.13
C ASN A 508 -1.61 27.88 13.03
N GLU A 509 -0.96 28.92 12.47
CA GLU A 509 -0.03 29.76 13.25
C GLU A 509 -0.70 30.45 14.43
N GLU A 510 -1.97 30.83 14.29
CA GLU A 510 -2.75 31.50 15.34
C GLU A 510 -3.01 30.58 16.55
N ASP A 511 -3.19 29.28 16.31
CA ASP A 511 -3.53 28.30 17.34
C ASP A 511 -2.29 27.57 17.89
N GLU A 512 -1.38 27.15 17.03
CA GLU A 512 -0.38 26.13 17.33
C GLU A 512 1.02 26.47 16.82
N LYS A 513 1.48 27.71 17.05
CA LYS A 513 2.81 28.17 16.61
C LYS A 513 3.99 27.32 17.08
N ALA A 514 3.86 26.68 18.24
CA ALA A 514 4.89 25.82 18.84
C ALA A 514 4.73 24.32 18.51
N PHE A 515 3.84 23.97 17.59
CA PHE A 515 3.53 22.59 17.24
C PHE A 515 4.77 21.77 16.87
N THR A 516 4.81 20.55 17.38
CA THR A 516 5.81 19.54 17.05
C THR A 516 5.13 18.20 16.76
N ALA A 517 5.81 17.34 16.01
CA ALA A 517 5.33 16.03 15.63
C ALA A 517 6.41 14.99 15.86
N LYS A 518 6.00 13.74 16.05
CA LYS A 518 6.88 12.58 16.19
C LYS A 518 6.41 11.47 15.26
N LEU A 519 7.21 11.18 14.25
CA LEU A 519 7.11 9.99 13.43
C LEU A 519 8.08 8.95 14.01
N MET A 520 7.53 7.91 14.63
CA MET A 520 8.28 6.89 15.37
C MET A 520 8.29 5.58 14.57
N PRO A 521 9.27 5.36 13.68
CA PRO A 521 9.36 4.10 12.96
C PRO A 521 9.75 2.96 13.89
N SER A 522 9.09 1.82 13.73
CA SER A 522 9.54 0.54 14.26
C SER A 522 9.26 -0.56 13.22
N ILE A 523 9.68 -1.79 13.50
CA ILE A 523 9.59 -2.90 12.53
C ILE A 523 8.12 -3.08 12.07
N GLY A 524 7.85 -2.69 10.82
CA GLY A 524 6.52 -2.78 10.22
C GLY A 524 5.45 -1.84 10.80
N LYS A 525 5.82 -0.85 11.63
CA LYS A 525 4.88 0.10 12.25
C LYS A 525 5.42 1.54 12.17
N LEU A 526 4.52 2.51 12.07
CA LEU A 526 4.85 3.94 12.10
C LEU A 526 3.94 4.62 13.13
N GLY A 527 4.50 4.87 14.32
CA GLY A 527 3.88 5.73 15.31
C GLY A 527 3.80 7.16 14.77
N PHE A 528 2.69 7.83 15.02
CA PHE A 528 2.48 9.21 14.60
C PHE A 528 1.76 9.92 15.73
N ASP A 529 2.53 10.71 16.47
CA ASP A 529 2.01 11.53 17.55
C ASP A 529 2.31 12.99 17.26
N VAL A 530 1.42 13.86 17.71
CA VAL A 530 1.47 15.30 17.51
C VAL A 530 1.31 15.99 18.85
N ASP A 531 2.01 17.10 19.03
CA ASP A 531 1.87 17.93 20.22
C ASP A 531 0.45 18.52 20.29
N PHE A 532 -0.08 18.67 21.50
CA PHE A 532 -1.34 19.37 21.74
C PHE A 532 -1.10 20.52 22.73
N TYR A 533 -0.98 21.75 22.22
CA TYR A 533 -0.76 22.98 23.00
C TYR A 533 0.37 22.88 24.05
N GLY A 534 1.47 22.19 23.73
CA GLY A 534 2.60 21.98 24.61
C GLY A 534 2.36 21.03 25.79
N ARG A 535 1.23 20.29 25.78
CA ARG A 535 0.82 19.39 26.88
C ARG A 535 1.20 17.93 26.67
N GLY A 536 1.97 17.63 25.63
CA GLY A 536 2.42 16.29 25.33
C GLY A 536 2.05 15.86 23.92
N HIS A 537 2.57 14.69 23.53
CA HIS A 537 2.40 14.12 22.20
C HIS A 537 1.36 13.02 22.25
N PHE A 538 0.38 13.08 21.36
CA PHE A 538 -0.74 12.15 21.31
C PHE A 538 -1.05 11.79 19.85
N PRO A 539 -1.70 10.66 19.58
CA PRO A 539 -2.21 10.35 18.25
C PRO A 539 -3.10 11.50 17.73
N PRO A 540 -3.03 11.88 16.45
CA PRO A 540 -3.82 12.97 15.88
C PRO A 540 -5.32 12.90 16.16
N GLY A 541 -5.86 11.68 16.22
CA GLY A 541 -7.28 11.42 16.52
C GLY A 541 -7.69 11.63 17.98
N ALA A 542 -6.75 11.91 18.90
CA ALA A 542 -7.03 11.98 20.33
C ALA A 542 -7.70 13.30 20.76
N TYR A 543 -7.08 14.44 20.41
CA TYR A 543 -7.50 15.75 20.92
C TYR A 543 -7.75 16.81 19.84
N HIS A 544 -7.31 16.58 18.60
CA HIS A 544 -7.50 17.52 17.49
C HIS A 544 -8.85 17.28 16.82
N SER A 545 -9.51 18.35 16.40
CA SER A 545 -10.78 18.28 15.66
C SER A 545 -10.57 17.71 14.24
N GLU A 546 -11.66 17.31 13.57
CA GLU A 546 -11.59 16.82 12.17
C GLU A 546 -10.91 17.82 11.23
N GLY A 547 -11.13 19.13 11.42
CA GLY A 547 -10.49 20.18 10.62
C GLY A 547 -8.97 20.18 10.76
N HIS A 548 -8.47 20.01 11.99
CA HIS A 548 -7.03 19.89 12.23
C HIS A 548 -6.49 18.58 11.63
N GLN A 549 -7.23 17.48 11.74
CA GLN A 549 -6.83 16.18 11.17
C GLN A 549 -6.75 16.21 9.63
N ASP A 550 -7.74 16.82 8.95
CA ASP A 550 -7.74 17.01 7.50
C ASP A 550 -6.53 17.90 7.08
N GLY A 551 -6.26 18.97 7.84
CA GLY A 551 -5.08 19.82 7.67
C GLY A 551 -3.75 19.06 7.87
N MET A 552 -3.66 18.21 8.89
CA MET A 552 -2.50 17.35 9.13
C MET A 552 -2.28 16.38 7.97
N GLY A 553 -3.34 15.76 7.46
CA GLY A 553 -3.24 14.85 6.32
C GLY A 553 -2.69 15.56 5.09
N LEU A 554 -3.15 16.78 4.81
CA LEU A 554 -2.69 17.55 3.66
C LEU A 554 -1.21 17.92 3.81
N CYS A 555 -0.82 18.41 5.00
CA CYS A 555 0.57 18.74 5.29
C CYS A 555 1.49 17.53 5.21
N LEU A 556 1.05 16.35 5.68
CA LEU A 556 1.84 15.13 5.62
C LEU A 556 2.01 14.65 4.18
N TYR A 557 0.94 14.67 3.39
CA TYR A 557 0.99 14.38 1.95
C TYR A 557 1.97 15.30 1.21
N LEU A 558 1.85 16.62 1.43
CA LEU A 558 2.73 17.61 0.80
C LEU A 558 4.20 17.42 1.22
N ALA A 559 4.46 17.10 2.50
CA ALA A 559 5.81 16.82 2.99
C ALA A 559 6.41 15.58 2.31
N LEU A 560 5.62 14.52 2.15
CA LEU A 560 6.03 13.30 1.48
C LEU A 560 6.28 13.52 -0.03
N MET A 561 5.37 14.20 -0.73
CA MET A 561 5.55 14.54 -2.15
C MET A 561 6.77 15.44 -2.38
N ASN A 562 6.98 16.42 -1.52
CA ASN A 562 8.16 17.28 -1.59
C ASN A 562 9.46 16.48 -1.37
N HIS A 563 9.47 15.53 -0.43
CA HIS A 563 10.63 14.68 -0.19
C HIS A 563 10.92 13.75 -1.37
N LEU A 564 9.89 13.12 -1.94
CA LEU A 564 10.03 12.16 -3.03
C LEU A 564 10.39 12.79 -4.37
N LEU A 565 9.72 13.89 -4.71
CA LEU A 565 9.76 14.47 -6.04
C LEU A 565 10.51 15.80 -6.07
N GLY A 566 10.57 16.53 -4.95
CA GLY A 566 11.25 17.82 -4.85
C GLY A 566 10.83 18.78 -5.95
N ALA A 567 11.80 19.30 -6.71
CA ALA A 567 11.54 20.19 -7.84
C ALA A 567 10.69 19.55 -8.97
N ASN A 568 10.63 18.21 -9.02
CA ASN A 568 9.79 17.51 -9.97
C ASN A 568 8.32 17.48 -9.54
N PHE A 569 7.94 17.84 -8.31
CA PHE A 569 6.54 17.90 -7.88
C PHE A 569 5.81 19.07 -8.56
N THR A 570 5.38 18.89 -9.82
CA THR A 570 4.78 19.95 -10.63
C THR A 570 3.26 19.88 -10.74
N PHE A 571 2.62 18.87 -10.15
CA PHE A 571 1.21 18.58 -10.37
C PHE A 571 0.58 17.78 -9.23
N ALA A 572 -0.61 18.18 -8.78
CA ALA A 572 -1.45 17.44 -7.85
C ALA A 572 -2.95 17.73 -8.07
N VAL A 573 -3.80 16.75 -7.78
CA VAL A 573 -5.26 16.83 -7.80
C VAL A 573 -5.78 16.61 -6.38
N LEU A 574 -6.48 17.59 -5.83
CA LEU A 574 -7.00 17.58 -4.47
C LEU A 574 -8.54 17.50 -4.52
N ASP A 575 -9.09 16.35 -4.13
CA ASP A 575 -10.51 16.00 -4.28
C ASP A 575 -11.27 16.13 -2.95
N ASP A 576 -11.98 17.26 -2.77
CA ASP A 576 -12.77 17.58 -1.56
C ASP A 576 -11.96 17.40 -0.24
N VAL A 577 -10.70 17.87 -0.23
CA VAL A 577 -9.72 17.62 0.86
C VAL A 577 -9.92 18.43 2.15
N LEU A 578 -10.59 19.59 2.11
CA LEU A 578 -10.62 20.54 3.23
C LEU A 578 -12.05 20.89 3.69
N MET A 579 -12.96 19.92 3.61
CA MET A 579 -14.37 20.14 3.90
C MET A 579 -14.62 20.58 5.35
N SER A 580 -13.89 20.02 6.32
CA SER A 580 -14.08 20.26 7.75
C SER A 580 -13.24 21.43 8.30
N VAL A 581 -12.35 22.01 7.47
CA VAL A 581 -11.45 23.10 7.86
C VAL A 581 -12.19 24.43 7.82
N ASP A 582 -11.96 25.29 8.80
CA ASP A 582 -12.62 26.59 8.88
C ASP A 582 -12.09 27.60 7.84
N ALA A 583 -12.76 28.75 7.78
CA ALA A 583 -12.44 29.82 6.83
C ALA A 583 -11.04 30.43 7.03
N GLY A 584 -10.58 30.52 8.28
CA GLY A 584 -9.30 31.12 8.64
C GLY A 584 -8.13 30.27 8.15
N HIS A 585 -8.12 28.99 8.53
CA HIS A 585 -7.07 28.05 8.18
C HIS A 585 -7.02 27.79 6.67
N ARG A 586 -8.18 27.78 6.00
CA ARG A 586 -8.29 27.72 4.53
C ARG A 586 -7.47 28.80 3.80
N ARG A 587 -7.47 30.04 4.29
CA ARG A 587 -6.64 31.11 3.69
C ARG A 587 -5.15 30.83 3.87
N GLN A 588 -4.76 30.34 5.04
CA GLN A 588 -3.38 29.97 5.30
C GLN A 588 -2.94 28.77 4.45
N VAL A 589 -3.83 27.84 4.13
CA VAL A 589 -3.56 26.78 3.14
C VAL A 589 -3.25 27.40 1.76
N CYS A 590 -4.03 28.38 1.31
CA CYS A 590 -3.73 29.07 0.04
C CYS A 590 -2.34 29.72 0.06
N ALA A 591 -1.97 30.36 1.18
CA ALA A 591 -0.65 30.95 1.37
C ALA A 591 0.46 29.89 1.33
N LEU A 592 0.31 28.80 2.09
CA LEU A 592 1.22 27.65 2.10
C LEU A 592 1.47 27.13 0.68
N LEU A 593 0.41 26.84 -0.08
CA LEU A 593 0.53 26.28 -1.44
C LEU A 593 1.25 27.23 -2.40
N LYS A 594 0.95 28.54 -2.36
CA LYS A 594 1.62 29.53 -3.22
C LYS A 594 3.10 29.69 -2.88
N GLU A 595 3.44 29.71 -1.60
CA GLU A 595 4.79 30.02 -1.14
C GLU A 595 5.71 28.80 -1.18
N MET A 596 5.23 27.64 -0.73
CA MET A 596 6.05 26.42 -0.65
C MET A 596 6.03 25.62 -1.95
N PHE A 597 4.98 25.74 -2.77
CA PHE A 597 4.77 24.97 -3.98
C PHE A 597 4.47 25.85 -5.22
N PRO A 598 5.25 26.91 -5.50
CA PRO A 598 4.95 27.86 -6.58
C PRO A 598 5.00 27.24 -7.99
N ASN A 599 5.72 26.13 -8.15
CA ASN A 599 5.90 25.44 -9.42
C ASN A 599 4.90 24.29 -9.64
N THR A 600 4.05 24.02 -8.65
CA THR A 600 3.09 22.92 -8.66
C THR A 600 1.73 23.43 -9.13
N GLN A 601 1.17 22.78 -10.15
CA GLN A 601 -0.21 23.01 -10.56
C GLN A 601 -1.14 22.18 -9.68
N PHE A 602 -2.06 22.85 -8.99
CA PHE A 602 -3.09 22.22 -8.19
C PHE A 602 -4.45 22.26 -8.90
N ILE A 603 -5.09 21.09 -9.03
CA ILE A 603 -6.47 20.96 -9.48
C ILE A 603 -7.33 20.61 -8.28
N PHE A 604 -8.31 21.45 -7.96
CA PHE A 604 -9.19 21.26 -6.82
C PHE A 604 -10.57 20.80 -7.29
N THR A 605 -11.19 19.90 -6.54
CA THR A 605 -12.66 19.79 -6.52
C THR A 605 -13.15 20.23 -5.13
N THR A 606 -14.28 20.93 -5.11
CA THR A 606 -14.92 21.34 -3.85
C THR A 606 -16.43 21.44 -4.02
N HIS A 607 -17.18 21.09 -2.99
CA HIS A 607 -18.61 21.42 -2.91
C HIS A 607 -18.89 22.79 -2.26
N ASP A 608 -17.87 23.39 -1.65
CA ASP A 608 -17.96 24.65 -0.92
C ASP A 608 -17.62 25.87 -1.80
N GLU A 609 -18.62 26.69 -2.10
CA GLU A 609 -18.47 27.93 -2.86
C GLU A 609 -17.65 29.00 -2.14
N ILE A 610 -17.70 29.03 -0.80
CA ILE A 610 -16.93 29.99 0.01
C ILE A 610 -15.45 29.64 -0.11
N TRP A 611 -15.11 28.34 -0.12
CA TRP A 611 -13.75 27.90 -0.36
C TRP A 611 -13.24 28.34 -1.74
N LEU A 612 -14.04 28.18 -2.81
CA LEU A 612 -13.68 28.70 -4.14
C LEU A 612 -13.44 30.22 -4.12
N ARG A 613 -14.28 30.99 -3.42
CA ARG A 613 -14.11 32.44 -3.28
C ARG A 613 -12.81 32.80 -2.55
N HIS A 614 -12.46 32.08 -1.48
CA HIS A 614 -11.18 32.28 -0.79
C HIS A 614 -9.98 31.97 -1.68
N MET A 615 -10.01 30.87 -2.44
CA MET A 615 -8.93 30.54 -3.38
C MET A 615 -8.76 31.64 -4.45
N LYS A 616 -9.85 32.25 -4.89
CA LYS A 616 -9.83 33.39 -5.82
C LYS A 616 -9.31 34.66 -5.16
N SER A 617 -9.79 35.02 -3.98
CA SER A 617 -9.36 36.24 -3.28
C SER A 617 -7.88 36.20 -2.91
N GLU A 618 -7.39 35.02 -2.52
CA GLU A 618 -5.97 34.78 -2.24
C GLU A 618 -5.12 34.65 -3.53
N GLY A 619 -5.73 34.71 -4.71
CA GLY A 619 -5.02 34.60 -5.99
C GLY A 619 -4.42 33.22 -6.28
N LEU A 620 -4.85 32.18 -5.55
CA LEU A 620 -4.48 30.79 -5.83
C LEU A 620 -5.12 30.33 -7.15
N ILE A 621 -6.38 30.70 -7.38
CA ILE A 621 -7.10 30.53 -8.65
C ILE A 621 -7.18 31.88 -9.36
N LYS A 622 -6.62 31.97 -10.56
CA LYS A 622 -6.53 33.21 -11.33
C LYS A 622 -7.69 33.35 -12.32
N GLY A 623 -8.30 34.53 -12.38
CA GLY A 623 -9.33 34.87 -13.37
C GLY A 623 -10.51 33.89 -13.40
N ARG A 624 -10.85 33.39 -14.60
CA ARG A 624 -11.93 32.41 -14.83
C ARG A 624 -11.43 30.95 -14.90
N ASN A 625 -10.30 30.62 -14.26
CA ASN A 625 -9.75 29.26 -14.27
C ASN A 625 -10.46 28.33 -13.26
N PHE A 626 -11.78 28.21 -13.38
CA PHE A 626 -12.63 27.36 -12.56
C PHE A 626 -13.87 26.94 -13.36
N ALA A 627 -14.42 25.76 -13.07
CA ALA A 627 -15.73 25.32 -13.55
C ALA A 627 -16.73 25.33 -12.38
N HIS A 628 -17.93 25.84 -12.62
CA HIS A 628 -19.00 25.85 -11.61
C HIS A 628 -20.15 24.95 -12.06
N PHE A 629 -20.17 23.72 -11.57
CA PHE A 629 -21.20 22.74 -11.87
C PHE A 629 -22.48 23.02 -11.08
N ARG A 630 -23.58 23.04 -11.82
CA ARG A 630 -24.94 23.27 -11.33
C ARG A 630 -25.62 21.98 -10.93
N THR A 631 -25.76 21.09 -11.91
CA THR A 631 -26.53 19.86 -11.79
C THR A 631 -25.86 18.74 -12.57
N TRP A 632 -26.40 17.54 -12.41
CA TRP A 632 -26.00 16.36 -13.14
C TRP A 632 -27.23 15.54 -13.50
N THR A 633 -27.28 15.07 -14.74
CA THR A 633 -28.27 14.08 -15.18
C THR A 633 -27.56 12.96 -15.92
N VAL A 634 -28.20 11.79 -16.00
CA VAL A 634 -27.67 10.65 -16.78
C VAL A 634 -27.56 10.97 -18.28
N ASP A 635 -28.44 11.84 -18.79
CA ASP A 635 -28.52 12.14 -20.22
C ASP A 635 -27.49 13.17 -20.66
N PHE A 636 -27.19 14.17 -19.82
CA PHE A 636 -26.30 15.28 -20.17
C PHE A 636 -24.96 15.23 -19.43
N GLY A 637 -24.87 14.51 -18.31
CA GLY A 637 -23.72 14.55 -17.41
C GLY A 637 -23.68 15.85 -16.59
N PRO A 638 -22.48 16.32 -16.18
CA PRO A 638 -22.32 17.54 -15.40
C PRO A 638 -22.58 18.79 -16.27
N THR A 639 -23.42 19.72 -15.81
CA THR A 639 -23.68 20.98 -16.51
C THR A 639 -23.15 22.19 -15.73
N GLU A 640 -22.59 23.16 -16.44
CA GLU A 640 -22.01 24.37 -15.85
C GLU A 640 -23.01 25.54 -15.81
N TRP A 641 -22.82 26.46 -14.87
CA TRP A 641 -23.44 27.79 -14.93
C TRP A 641 -22.71 28.66 -15.97
N ASP A 642 -22.93 28.40 -17.26
CA ASP A 642 -22.67 29.37 -18.32
C ASP A 642 -24.01 29.93 -18.81
N ASP A 643 -24.17 31.26 -18.76
CA ASP A 643 -25.34 31.97 -19.30
C ASP A 643 -25.66 31.50 -20.72
N ARG A 644 -24.65 31.20 -21.54
CA ARG A 644 -24.86 30.73 -22.92
C ARG A 644 -25.51 29.35 -23.00
N ASP A 645 -25.21 28.47 -22.06
CA ASP A 645 -25.63 27.07 -22.09
C ASP A 645 -27.06 26.90 -21.54
N VAL A 646 -27.41 27.67 -20.51
CA VAL A 646 -28.76 27.62 -19.93
C VAL A 646 -29.84 28.05 -20.92
N TRP A 647 -29.60 29.10 -21.71
CA TRP A 647 -30.58 29.54 -22.71
C TRP A 647 -30.72 28.53 -23.86
N ALA A 648 -29.63 27.87 -24.26
CA ALA A 648 -29.67 26.81 -25.27
C ALA A 648 -30.41 25.56 -24.75
N GLU A 649 -30.22 25.20 -23.48
CA GLU A 649 -30.93 24.09 -22.83
C GLU A 649 -32.44 24.40 -22.70
N LEU A 650 -32.80 25.64 -22.32
CA LEU A 650 -34.19 26.12 -22.32
C LEU A 650 -34.81 26.00 -23.71
N GLU A 651 -34.11 26.44 -24.76
CA GLU A 651 -34.55 26.28 -26.15
C GLU A 651 -34.71 24.79 -26.51
N GLY A 652 -33.83 23.91 -26.04
CA GLY A 652 -33.91 22.46 -26.22
C GLY A 652 -35.16 21.82 -25.61
N TYR A 653 -35.50 22.17 -24.36
CA TYR A 653 -36.75 21.71 -23.72
C TYR A 653 -37.98 22.25 -24.44
N LEU A 654 -37.95 23.52 -24.85
CA LEU A 654 -39.02 24.13 -25.64
C LEU A 654 -39.22 23.45 -27.01
N ILE A 655 -38.14 23.03 -27.70
CA ILE A 655 -38.23 22.26 -28.95
C ILE A 655 -38.94 20.92 -28.72
N LYS A 656 -38.70 20.27 -27.59
CA LYS A 656 -39.37 19.01 -27.19
C LYS A 656 -40.77 19.23 -26.61
N ASN A 657 -41.23 20.49 -26.53
CA ASN A 657 -42.48 20.90 -25.89
C ASN A 657 -42.58 20.49 -24.41
N ASP A 658 -41.42 20.36 -23.73
CA ASP A 658 -41.34 20.07 -22.30
C ASP A 658 -41.29 21.40 -21.51
N VAL A 659 -42.44 22.06 -21.43
CA VAL A 659 -42.58 23.35 -20.75
C VAL A 659 -42.29 23.24 -19.25
N ARG A 660 -42.57 22.09 -18.64
CA ARG A 660 -42.31 21.86 -17.22
C ARG A 660 -40.81 21.87 -16.91
N ALA A 661 -40.01 21.16 -17.71
CA ALA A 661 -38.56 21.17 -17.56
C ALA A 661 -37.99 22.58 -17.84
N ALA A 662 -38.48 23.25 -18.90
CA ALA A 662 -38.07 24.62 -19.22
C ALA A 662 -38.37 25.61 -18.08
N ALA A 663 -39.56 25.53 -17.48
CA ALA A 663 -39.95 26.42 -16.39
C ALA A 663 -39.13 26.19 -15.11
N ALA A 664 -38.89 24.93 -14.76
CA ALA A 664 -38.02 24.58 -13.64
C ALA A 664 -36.58 25.07 -13.87
N LEU A 665 -36.04 24.86 -15.07
CA LEU A 665 -34.69 25.30 -15.44
C LEU A 665 -34.55 26.82 -15.36
N LEU A 666 -35.52 27.56 -15.91
CA LEU A 666 -35.55 29.02 -15.90
C LEU A 666 -35.60 29.55 -14.47
N ARG A 667 -36.48 28.99 -13.63
CA ARG A 667 -36.62 29.40 -12.22
C ARG A 667 -35.30 29.25 -11.46
N HIS A 668 -34.70 28.06 -11.53
CA HIS A 668 -33.44 27.79 -10.86
C HIS A 668 -32.31 28.69 -11.37
N TYR A 669 -32.30 29.01 -12.67
CA TYR A 669 -31.35 29.96 -13.23
C TYR A 669 -31.56 31.36 -12.67
N LEU A 670 -32.80 31.83 -12.62
CA LEU A 670 -33.12 33.12 -12.01
C LEU A 670 -32.75 33.15 -10.53
N GLU A 671 -32.86 32.03 -9.80
CA GLU A 671 -32.46 31.94 -8.38
C GLU A 671 -30.95 32.14 -8.22
N HIS A 672 -30.16 31.45 -9.05
CA HIS A 672 -28.71 31.60 -9.08
C HIS A 672 -28.30 33.02 -9.48
N PHE A 673 -28.87 33.53 -10.57
CA PHE A 673 -28.65 34.88 -11.07
C PHE A 673 -28.99 35.93 -10.00
N ALA A 674 -30.15 35.81 -9.35
CA ALA A 674 -30.61 36.77 -8.35
C ALA A 674 -29.70 36.76 -7.11
N LYS A 675 -29.20 35.60 -6.71
CA LYS A 675 -28.23 35.47 -5.62
C LYS A 675 -26.93 36.21 -5.94
N GLU A 676 -26.38 36.02 -7.14
CA GLU A 676 -25.17 36.72 -7.57
C GLU A 676 -25.41 38.23 -7.74
N ALA A 677 -26.56 38.63 -8.29
CA ALA A 677 -26.92 40.04 -8.44
C ALA A 677 -27.10 40.74 -7.10
N CYS A 678 -27.75 40.10 -6.12
CA CYS A 678 -27.87 40.63 -4.77
C CYS A 678 -26.50 40.85 -4.12
N ASP A 679 -25.60 39.87 -4.23
CA ASP A 679 -24.24 39.96 -3.68
C ASP A 679 -23.45 41.10 -4.33
N ARG A 680 -23.33 41.11 -5.66
CA ARG A 680 -22.54 42.10 -6.42
C ARG A 680 -23.06 43.52 -6.27
N LEU A 681 -24.38 43.71 -6.24
CA LEU A 681 -24.99 45.04 -6.09
C LEU A 681 -25.11 45.47 -4.62
N ARG A 682 -24.80 44.56 -3.70
CA ARG A 682 -25.01 44.72 -2.25
C ARG A 682 -26.47 45.08 -1.95
N ALA A 683 -27.39 44.32 -2.53
CA ALA A 683 -28.82 44.49 -2.32
C ALA A 683 -29.18 44.15 -0.87
N ASN A 684 -30.16 44.87 -0.31
CA ASN A 684 -30.65 44.55 1.02
C ASN A 684 -31.60 43.35 0.91
N VAL A 685 -31.29 42.28 1.63
CA VAL A 685 -32.13 41.07 1.74
C VAL A 685 -32.36 40.83 3.23
N GLU A 686 -33.55 40.34 3.59
CA GLU A 686 -33.87 39.96 4.97
C GLU A 686 -32.85 38.94 5.49
N PHE A 687 -32.26 39.17 6.65
CA PHE A 687 -31.26 38.25 7.21
C PHE A 687 -31.92 36.92 7.62
N ARG A 688 -31.37 35.81 7.12
CA ARG A 688 -31.73 34.45 7.56
C ARG A 688 -30.49 33.67 7.96
N GLY A 689 -30.51 33.09 9.16
CA GLY A 689 -29.36 32.38 9.73
C GLY A 689 -28.98 31.10 8.97
N ASP A 690 -29.91 30.53 8.21
CA ASP A 690 -29.68 29.35 7.36
C ASP A 690 -29.19 29.69 5.94
N ALA A 691 -29.11 30.98 5.60
CA ALA A 691 -28.81 31.49 4.27
C ALA A 691 -29.68 30.90 3.13
N GLN A 692 -30.89 30.41 3.45
CA GLN A 692 -31.84 29.89 2.46
C GLN A 692 -32.72 31.02 1.94
N PHE A 693 -32.37 31.49 0.74
CA PHE A 693 -33.11 32.52 0.02
C PHE A 693 -33.79 31.93 -1.20
N MET A 694 -35.06 32.27 -1.39
CA MET A 694 -35.82 31.90 -2.59
C MET A 694 -35.76 33.01 -3.64
N LEU A 695 -36.19 32.69 -4.87
CA LEU A 695 -36.22 33.67 -5.95
C LEU A 695 -36.96 34.96 -5.59
N GLY A 696 -38.10 34.83 -4.89
CA GLY A 696 -38.91 35.95 -4.44
C GLY A 696 -38.23 36.83 -3.38
N ASP A 697 -37.30 36.28 -2.61
CA ASP A 697 -36.52 37.02 -1.62
C ASP A 697 -35.38 37.82 -2.31
N LEU A 698 -34.85 37.31 -3.43
CA LEU A 698 -33.64 37.83 -4.07
C LEU A 698 -33.92 38.75 -5.26
N LEU A 699 -34.67 38.26 -6.27
CA LEU A 699 -34.79 38.96 -7.55
C LEU A 699 -35.40 40.36 -7.40
N PRO A 700 -36.44 40.58 -6.58
CA PRO A 700 -36.97 41.93 -6.39
C PRO A 700 -35.95 42.90 -5.77
N ASN A 701 -35.18 42.42 -4.80
CA ASN A 701 -34.16 43.23 -4.12
C ASN A 701 -32.98 43.56 -5.05
N ALA A 702 -32.51 42.60 -5.84
CA ALA A 702 -31.50 42.85 -6.88
C ALA A 702 -31.98 43.89 -7.91
N THR A 703 -33.21 43.72 -8.39
CA THR A 703 -33.82 44.59 -9.41
C THR A 703 -33.99 46.02 -8.93
N SER A 704 -34.54 46.18 -7.71
CA SER A 704 -34.71 47.49 -7.09
C SER A 704 -33.35 48.18 -6.88
N THR A 705 -32.38 47.42 -6.37
CA THR A 705 -31.03 47.93 -6.08
C THR A 705 -30.32 48.43 -7.33
N LEU A 706 -30.38 47.71 -8.46
CA LEU A 706 -29.77 48.18 -9.71
C LEU A 706 -30.41 49.49 -10.18
N GLY A 707 -31.74 49.57 -10.16
CA GLY A 707 -32.47 50.79 -10.51
C GLY A 707 -32.07 51.99 -9.65
N ASP A 708 -31.95 51.80 -8.33
CA ASP A 708 -31.52 52.84 -7.40
C ASP A 708 -30.07 53.27 -7.62
N LEU A 709 -29.18 52.33 -7.93
CA LEU A 709 -27.78 52.62 -8.24
C LEU A 709 -27.64 53.42 -9.53
N LEU A 710 -28.40 53.09 -10.58
CA LEU A 710 -28.43 53.87 -11.82
C LEU A 710 -28.96 55.30 -11.59
N LYS A 711 -30.03 55.46 -10.81
CA LYS A 711 -30.55 56.79 -10.42
C LYS A 711 -29.51 57.59 -9.63
N LYS A 712 -28.86 56.97 -8.64
CA LYS A 712 -27.79 57.61 -7.87
C LYS A 712 -26.61 58.02 -8.75
N ALA A 713 -26.20 57.15 -9.67
CA ALA A 713 -25.14 57.45 -10.64
C ALA A 713 -25.50 58.64 -11.53
N LYS A 714 -26.75 58.71 -12.02
CA LYS A 714 -27.24 59.82 -12.84
C LYS A 714 -27.24 61.14 -12.08
N VAL A 715 -27.69 61.13 -10.83
CA VAL A 715 -27.65 62.32 -9.95
C VAL A 715 -26.21 62.74 -9.66
N ALA A 716 -25.32 61.79 -9.39
CA ALA A 716 -23.90 62.07 -9.20
C ALA A 716 -23.28 62.68 -10.47
N ALA A 717 -23.44 62.06 -11.65
CA ALA A 717 -22.93 62.58 -12.92
C ALA A 717 -23.44 64.01 -13.22
N ASN A 718 -24.72 64.29 -12.94
CA ASN A 718 -25.29 65.64 -13.03
C ASN A 718 -24.59 66.63 -12.06
N SER A 719 -24.34 66.24 -10.81
CA SER A 719 -23.63 67.10 -9.84
C SER A 719 -22.19 67.42 -10.23
N TRP A 720 -21.56 66.55 -11.05
CA TRP A 720 -20.23 66.77 -11.63
C TRP A 720 -20.28 67.43 -13.02
N ASN A 721 -21.46 67.81 -13.51
CA ASN A 721 -21.70 68.43 -14.82
C ASN A 721 -21.22 67.58 -16.03
N GLN A 722 -21.31 66.24 -15.92
CA GLN A 722 -20.93 65.27 -16.95
C GLN A 722 -22.12 64.90 -17.84
N LYS A 723 -22.48 65.76 -18.78
CA LYS A 723 -23.72 65.62 -19.59
C LYS A 723 -23.74 64.35 -20.45
N ASP A 724 -22.62 63.99 -21.05
CA ASP A 724 -22.41 62.78 -21.84
C ASP A 724 -22.64 61.50 -21.01
N VAL A 725 -22.15 61.49 -19.77
CA VAL A 725 -22.36 60.38 -18.83
C VAL A 725 -23.82 60.29 -18.40
N VAL A 726 -24.51 61.43 -18.20
CA VAL A 726 -25.94 61.48 -17.85
C VAL A 726 -26.81 60.91 -18.96
N GLU A 727 -26.53 61.24 -20.22
CA GLU A 727 -27.23 60.67 -21.38
C GLU A 727 -26.99 59.16 -21.47
N ARG A 728 -25.73 58.71 -21.31
CA ARG A 728 -25.39 57.28 -21.31
C ARG A 728 -26.13 56.52 -20.20
N ILE A 729 -26.14 57.03 -18.98
CA ILE A 729 -26.88 56.41 -17.86
C ILE A 729 -28.38 56.42 -18.15
N GLY A 730 -28.91 57.50 -18.73
CA GLY A 730 -30.31 57.59 -19.13
C GLY A 730 -30.72 56.51 -20.12
N ALA A 731 -29.89 56.22 -21.13
CA ALA A 731 -30.14 55.12 -22.07
C ALA A 731 -30.15 53.75 -21.38
N ILE A 732 -29.21 53.51 -20.45
CA ILE A 732 -29.16 52.26 -19.67
C ILE A 732 -30.39 52.12 -18.77
N GLU A 733 -30.82 53.21 -18.11
CA GLU A 733 -32.00 53.23 -17.25
C GLU A 733 -33.28 52.92 -18.02
N VAL A 734 -33.45 53.49 -19.23
CA VAL A 734 -34.59 53.21 -20.12
C VAL A 734 -34.58 51.75 -20.58
N ALA A 735 -33.45 51.26 -21.08
CA ALA A 735 -33.33 49.86 -21.53
C ALA A 735 -33.60 48.86 -20.39
N PHE A 736 -33.11 49.15 -19.18
CA PHE A 736 -33.38 48.34 -17.99
C PHE A 736 -34.86 48.37 -17.61
N ALA A 737 -35.50 49.55 -17.63
CA ALA A 737 -36.93 49.69 -17.33
C ALA A 737 -37.81 48.93 -18.34
N GLU A 738 -37.49 49.00 -19.64
CA GLU A 738 -38.19 48.25 -20.69
C GLU A 738 -38.02 46.73 -20.52
N ALA A 739 -36.80 46.27 -20.24
CA ALA A 739 -36.52 44.85 -20.02
C ALA A 739 -37.25 44.34 -18.76
N LYS A 740 -37.29 45.14 -17.69
CA LYS A 740 -38.04 44.85 -16.47
C LYS A 740 -39.55 44.79 -16.71
N ALA A 741 -40.12 45.69 -17.50
CA ALA A 741 -41.55 45.69 -17.79
C ALA A 741 -41.98 44.42 -18.56
N LYS A 742 -41.16 43.98 -19.52
CA LYS A 742 -41.43 42.79 -20.35
C LYS A 742 -41.49 41.47 -19.57
N THR A 743 -40.88 41.38 -18.38
CA THR A 743 -40.97 40.17 -17.55
C THR A 743 -42.26 40.07 -16.74
N GLY A 744 -43.11 41.11 -16.76
CA GLY A 744 -44.30 41.19 -15.92
C GLY A 744 -43.97 41.39 -14.44
N TYR A 745 -42.81 41.98 -14.13
CA TYR A 745 -42.28 42.18 -12.76
C TYR A 745 -43.28 42.83 -11.80
N GLU A 746 -44.14 43.74 -12.27
CA GLU A 746 -45.13 44.40 -11.40
C GLU A 746 -46.30 43.47 -10.99
N ASN A 747 -46.51 42.39 -11.75
CA ASN A 747 -47.44 41.30 -11.45
C ASN A 747 -46.70 40.02 -11.00
N TRP A 748 -45.49 40.16 -10.44
CA TRP A 748 -44.58 39.05 -10.08
C TRP A 748 -45.21 37.97 -9.20
N GLN A 749 -46.13 38.33 -8.29
CA GLN A 749 -46.89 37.37 -7.47
C GLN A 749 -47.90 36.51 -8.28
N ILE A 750 -48.14 36.85 -9.55
CA ILE A 750 -49.18 36.28 -10.44
C ILE A 750 -48.57 35.64 -11.70
N ASN A 751 -47.24 35.66 -11.89
CA ASN A 751 -46.64 34.98 -13.04
C ASN A 751 -46.63 33.45 -12.83
N THR A 752 -47.78 32.83 -13.11
CA THR A 752 -48.08 31.39 -13.00
C THR A 752 -47.11 30.51 -13.79
N ALA A 753 -46.39 31.09 -14.74
CA ALA A 753 -45.39 30.41 -15.54
C ALA A 753 -44.07 30.13 -14.76
N VAL A 754 -43.78 30.82 -13.65
CA VAL A 754 -42.53 30.63 -12.86
C VAL A 754 -42.81 30.31 -11.37
N HIS A 755 -44.01 30.62 -10.90
CA HIS A 755 -44.49 30.31 -9.55
C HIS A 755 -45.56 29.20 -9.61
N PHE A 756 -45.19 28.02 -9.10
CA PHE A 756 -45.97 26.78 -8.96
C PHE A 756 -47.51 26.95 -8.97
N ASN A 757 -48.19 26.48 -10.03
CA ASN A 757 -49.37 25.57 -9.95
C ASN A 757 -50.13 25.31 -11.28
N GLU A 758 -49.83 25.97 -12.41
CA GLU A 758 -50.58 25.79 -13.68
C GLU A 758 -49.72 25.42 -14.91
N TRP A 759 -48.49 24.92 -14.72
CA TRP A 759 -47.62 24.54 -15.85
C TRP A 759 -48.12 23.36 -16.69
N ALA A 760 -49.12 22.62 -16.19
CA ALA A 760 -49.67 21.46 -16.87
C ALA A 760 -50.41 21.85 -18.16
N ASP A 761 -50.87 23.09 -18.28
CA ASP A 761 -51.72 23.56 -19.39
C ASP A 761 -50.99 24.50 -20.38
N LEU A 762 -49.76 24.93 -20.07
CA LEU A 762 -48.97 25.83 -20.93
C LEU A 762 -48.27 25.06 -22.05
N LYS A 763 -48.32 25.59 -23.29
CA LYS A 763 -47.59 25.06 -24.45
C LYS A 763 -46.36 25.89 -24.75
N LYS A 764 -45.50 25.38 -25.64
CA LYS A 764 -44.30 26.08 -26.13
C LYS A 764 -44.59 27.53 -26.53
N GLU A 765 -45.71 27.77 -27.21
CA GLU A 765 -46.10 29.10 -27.70
C GLU A 765 -46.31 30.11 -26.55
N ASP A 766 -46.78 29.63 -25.39
CA ASP A 766 -47.06 30.46 -24.21
C ASP A 766 -45.79 30.76 -23.40
N PHE A 767 -44.85 29.81 -23.36
CA PHE A 767 -43.65 29.93 -22.52
C PHE A 767 -42.42 30.54 -23.23
N THR A 768 -42.35 30.46 -24.56
CA THR A 768 -41.24 31.05 -25.35
C THR A 768 -41.08 32.57 -25.15
N PRO A 769 -42.17 33.37 -25.12
CA PRO A 769 -42.07 34.81 -24.81
C PRO A 769 -41.52 35.09 -23.40
N VAL A 770 -41.87 34.24 -22.42
CA VAL A 770 -41.40 34.36 -21.03
C VAL A 770 -39.88 34.17 -20.96
N VAL A 771 -39.37 33.11 -21.58
CA VAL A 771 -37.91 32.85 -21.66
C VAL A 771 -37.17 34.01 -22.32
N SER A 772 -37.71 34.54 -23.43
CA SER A 772 -37.11 35.67 -24.17
C SER A 772 -37.08 36.96 -23.33
N ALA A 773 -38.14 37.23 -22.57
CA ALA A 773 -38.21 38.38 -21.68
C ALA A 773 -37.16 38.29 -20.55
N PHE A 774 -37.05 37.14 -19.89
CA PHE A 774 -36.07 36.95 -18.82
C PHE A 774 -34.62 36.93 -19.31
N ARG A 775 -34.35 36.44 -20.54
CA ARG A 775 -33.03 36.54 -21.17
C ARG A 775 -32.60 37.99 -21.39
N THR A 776 -33.51 38.81 -21.88
CA THR A 776 -33.25 40.25 -22.08
C THR A 776 -33.05 40.96 -20.73
N PHE A 777 -33.88 40.62 -19.74
CA PHE A 777 -33.85 41.22 -18.41
C PHE A 777 -32.56 40.93 -17.64
N THR A 778 -32.14 39.67 -17.61
CA THR A 778 -30.88 39.27 -16.94
C THR A 778 -29.67 39.89 -17.63
N GLY A 779 -29.68 39.98 -18.97
CA GLY A 779 -28.67 40.68 -19.74
C GLY A 779 -28.51 42.16 -19.38
N ALA A 780 -29.56 42.83 -18.91
CA ALA A 780 -29.49 44.24 -18.50
C ALA A 780 -28.66 44.49 -17.22
N PHE A 781 -28.34 43.43 -16.46
CA PHE A 781 -27.43 43.51 -15.31
C PHE A 781 -25.96 43.38 -15.71
N GLY A 782 -25.66 43.09 -16.98
CA GLY A 782 -24.32 42.84 -17.47
C GLY A 782 -23.83 43.91 -18.45
N CYS A 783 -22.50 44.05 -18.53
CA CYS A 783 -21.85 44.89 -19.53
C CYS A 783 -21.93 44.24 -20.92
N GLY A 784 -22.38 44.98 -21.94
CA GLY A 784 -22.44 44.48 -23.32
C GLY A 784 -21.07 44.15 -23.94
N THR A 785 -19.96 44.60 -23.34
CA THR A 785 -18.59 44.38 -23.83
C THR A 785 -17.95 43.13 -23.21
N CYS A 786 -17.94 43.03 -21.88
CA CYS A 786 -17.31 41.90 -21.18
C CYS A 786 -18.28 40.82 -20.69
N ASN A 787 -19.59 41.03 -20.86
CA ASN A 787 -20.67 40.18 -20.35
C ASN A 787 -20.58 39.91 -18.83
N GLU A 788 -19.82 40.69 -18.08
CA GLU A 788 -19.79 40.57 -16.63
C GLU A 788 -20.92 41.39 -16.01
N MET A 789 -21.53 40.80 -14.98
CA MET A 789 -22.52 41.47 -14.15
C MET A 789 -21.93 42.67 -13.43
N TYR A 790 -22.67 43.77 -13.41
CA TYR A 790 -22.29 44.98 -12.70
C TYR A 790 -22.14 44.73 -11.20
N PHE A 791 -21.16 45.38 -10.59
CA PHE A 791 -20.87 45.26 -9.17
C PHE A 791 -20.58 46.62 -8.55
N VAL A 792 -20.83 46.72 -7.24
CA VAL A 792 -20.57 47.92 -6.45
C VAL A 792 -19.16 47.86 -5.88
N ALA A 793 -18.41 48.96 -6.02
CA ALA A 793 -17.11 49.14 -5.38
C ALA A 793 -17.14 50.30 -4.37
N PRO A 794 -16.40 50.23 -3.25
CA PRO A 794 -15.75 49.03 -2.71
C PRO A 794 -16.76 47.99 -2.18
N ASP A 795 -16.29 46.75 -2.05
CA ASP A 795 -17.13 45.59 -1.64
C ASP A 795 -17.76 45.77 -0.25
N ARG A 796 -17.14 46.54 0.64
CA ARG A 796 -17.67 46.89 1.97
C ARG A 796 -17.56 48.39 2.24
N GLY A 797 -18.42 48.88 3.13
CA GLY A 797 -18.48 50.31 3.47
C GLY A 797 -19.37 51.11 2.53
N LYS A 798 -19.06 52.39 2.31
CA LYS A 798 -19.87 53.27 1.47
C LYS A 798 -19.83 52.80 0.01
N LYS A 799 -20.97 52.79 -0.69
CA LYS A 799 -21.03 52.45 -2.12
C LYS A 799 -20.52 53.66 -2.92
N GLU A 800 -19.40 53.52 -3.63
CA GLU A 800 -18.72 54.64 -4.30
C GLU A 800 -18.86 54.60 -5.83
N ALA A 801 -18.88 53.41 -6.43
CA ALA A 801 -19.03 53.25 -7.87
C ALA A 801 -19.83 51.98 -8.24
N LEU A 802 -20.51 52.01 -9.39
CA LEU A 802 -21.07 50.84 -10.08
C LEU A 802 -20.20 50.54 -11.30
N ARG A 803 -19.63 49.33 -11.37
CA ARG A 803 -18.57 48.97 -12.33
C ARG A 803 -18.85 47.64 -13.02
N CYS A 804 -18.18 47.43 -14.15
CA CYS A 804 -17.97 46.12 -14.75
C CYS A 804 -16.46 45.77 -14.73
N GLY A 805 -16.07 44.50 -14.90
CA GLY A 805 -14.67 44.11 -14.76
C GLY A 805 -13.75 44.56 -15.89
N CYS A 806 -14.26 44.86 -17.09
CA CYS A 806 -13.44 45.46 -18.16
C CYS A 806 -13.30 46.99 -18.05
N GLY A 807 -14.05 47.63 -17.15
CA GLY A 807 -14.02 49.09 -16.94
C GLY A 807 -14.82 49.92 -17.95
N ASP A 808 -15.41 49.31 -18.99
CA ASP A 808 -16.26 50.00 -19.99
C ASP A 808 -17.44 50.75 -19.34
N LEU A 809 -18.10 50.11 -18.36
CA LEU A 809 -18.98 50.77 -17.42
C LEU A 809 -18.23 51.06 -16.11
N ASN A 810 -18.13 52.35 -15.75
CA ASN A 810 -17.65 52.82 -14.46
C ASN A 810 -18.42 54.09 -14.07
N LEU A 811 -19.46 53.92 -13.25
CA LEU A 811 -20.35 55.00 -12.85
C LEU A 811 -20.07 55.43 -11.41
N ASN A 812 -19.76 56.71 -11.20
CA ASN A 812 -19.59 57.28 -9.87
C ASN A 812 -20.94 57.37 -9.15
N LEU A 813 -21.00 56.96 -7.87
CA LEU A 813 -22.18 57.05 -7.00
C LEU A 813 -22.09 58.18 -5.99
N LEU A 814 -20.96 58.90 -5.93
CA LEU A 814 -20.73 60.03 -5.03
C LEU A 814 -21.01 61.36 -5.71
N GLN A 815 -21.96 62.12 -5.17
CA GLN A 815 -22.22 63.48 -5.61
C GLN A 815 -21.04 64.41 -5.28
N LYS A 816 -20.86 65.46 -6.08
CA LYS A 816 -19.90 66.52 -5.80
C LYS A 816 -20.25 67.16 -4.47
N LYS A 817 -19.34 67.09 -3.49
CA LYS A 817 -19.51 67.85 -2.24
C LYS A 817 -19.54 69.34 -2.59
N ALA A 818 -20.55 70.05 -2.10
CA ALA A 818 -20.69 71.48 -2.25
C ALA A 818 -19.48 72.23 -1.70
#